data_AF-A0A949MDU2-F1
#
_entry.id   AF-A0A949MDU2-F1
#
_cell.length_a   1.000
_cell.length_b   1.000
_cell.length_c   1.000
_cell.angle_alpha   90.00
_cell.angle_beta   90.00
_cell.angle_gamma   90.00
#
_symmetry.space_group_name_H-M   'P 1'
#
loop_
_entity.id
_entity.type
_entity.pdbx_description
1 polymer ?
#
loop_
_entity_poly.entity_id
_entity_poly.type
_entity_poly.pdbx_seq_one_letter_code
_entity_poly.pdbx_strand_id
1 'polypeptide(L)'
;MLTYRTGAAGAPGATRFMSEHLLQQTLSPEMAAMAEYYEQGVMPPTLADAAASRYGRFMAGGTPLAPETLDGLVRVEAERLAESGVSWGQGLEQIGDELILRAVAAFAAAGLTGRKEALACLARLSVAGPASHAGGAGADDKERRLNSAMAEAAVTPDRSSASATPRWDMHPLLARRLGIEPHRGLKPDEVACLLNGQRADGGAVEGRVQRASSLPLAQIFGLDAAQVPTPEQLARMLAGRMVNGEALPAEVAERAVPRLLSGLGVKDKTLTTEQRAHILAGRDTEGREMGARQYQTILEAAKMRIGYIDLTFSAPKSLSIAWAFAPTKAEQAMLHQAHRDAIDSVMAVIEHEIGRASIGDAAKRGYEAGAIGWVSFDHYAARPTVEIVRADERGEPVTELHTLTGTEGRAPGDMQMHTHVALFNIVETPSGRVGSINLALLEGRIHEWGALYQAYLANHLRAHGVEVELDARTEMAKLSAVPESVVAQFSKRTASGTEAAREYARSQGLDWDNLAPARKIALLKSGVQNPREAKSDDVSDLAAWQAMAARLGYQHRSVLRPNEVASLPSREQRLEEAFQAALPLLSKQFDRRAVIDGADARIAAAKGLIAAGIGEANDVDALTQAFRERGVQRQGEDAALIWGRVPGR
;
A
#
# COMPACT_ATOMS: atom_id res chain seq x y z
N MET A 1 5.61 7.13 9.49
CA MET A 1 6.18 5.76 9.37
C MET A 1 6.19 5.38 7.91
N LEU A 2 7.15 4.56 7.47
CA LEU A 2 7.19 4.01 6.12
C LEU A 2 7.28 2.48 6.21
N THR A 3 6.40 1.80 5.50
CA THR A 3 6.46 0.35 5.27
C THR A 3 6.49 0.07 3.78
N TYR A 4 6.81 -1.17 3.38
CA TYR A 4 6.78 -1.54 1.98
C TYR A 4 6.36 -2.98 1.74
N ARG A 5 5.81 -3.24 0.55
CA ARG A 5 5.60 -4.57 -0.02
C ARG A 5 6.03 -4.60 -1.47
N THR A 6 6.43 -5.77 -1.97
CA THR A 6 6.74 -5.96 -3.39
C THR A 6 5.67 -6.81 -4.04
N GLY A 7 5.25 -6.44 -5.26
CA GLY A 7 4.26 -7.20 -6.00
C GLY A 7 4.85 -7.92 -7.21
N ALA A 8 4.31 -9.10 -7.52
CA ALA A 8 4.75 -9.92 -8.63
C ALA A 8 4.19 -9.42 -9.97
N ALA A 9 5.05 -9.35 -10.99
CA ALA A 9 4.68 -9.19 -12.39
C ALA A 9 4.40 -10.55 -13.03
N GLY A 10 3.52 -10.54 -14.05
CA GLY A 10 3.05 -11.74 -14.74
C GLY A 10 1.89 -12.44 -14.05
N ALA A 11 1.23 -11.79 -13.08
CA ALA A 11 0.08 -12.32 -12.36
C ALA A 11 -1.12 -11.35 -12.48
N PRO A 12 -1.79 -11.28 -13.64
CA PRO A 12 -2.83 -10.28 -13.90
C PRO A 12 -3.99 -10.29 -12.88
N GLY A 13 -4.34 -11.47 -12.36
CA GLY A 13 -5.33 -11.58 -11.28
C GLY A 13 -4.89 -10.86 -10.00
N ALA A 14 -3.68 -11.15 -9.52
CA ALA A 14 -3.14 -10.54 -8.31
C ALA A 14 -2.99 -9.01 -8.43
N THR A 15 -2.55 -8.51 -9.59
CA THR A 15 -2.39 -7.07 -9.83
C THR A 15 -3.72 -6.33 -9.93
N ARG A 16 -4.80 -7.01 -10.37
CA ARG A 16 -6.16 -6.46 -10.34
C ARG A 16 -6.68 -6.32 -8.91
N PHE A 17 -6.57 -7.36 -8.09
CA PHE A 17 -6.98 -7.28 -6.69
C PHE A 17 -6.20 -6.22 -5.92
N MET A 18 -4.90 -6.11 -6.20
CA MET A 18 -4.09 -5.03 -5.65
C MET A 18 -4.60 -3.66 -6.12
N SER A 19 -4.87 -3.50 -7.42
CA SER A 19 -5.42 -2.24 -7.97
C SER A 19 -6.73 -1.86 -7.28
N GLU A 20 -7.67 -2.80 -7.14
CA GLU A 20 -8.95 -2.57 -6.46
C GLU A 20 -8.76 -2.20 -4.99
N HIS A 21 -7.84 -2.86 -4.29
CA HIS A 21 -7.51 -2.54 -2.90
C HIS A 21 -6.91 -1.14 -2.74
N LEU A 22 -5.96 -0.75 -3.61
CA LEU A 22 -5.37 0.58 -3.62
C LEU A 22 -6.41 1.67 -3.96
N LEU A 23 -7.37 1.34 -4.81
CA LEU A 23 -8.47 2.23 -5.21
C LEU A 23 -9.66 2.20 -4.24
N GLN A 24 -9.60 1.44 -3.15
CA GLN A 24 -10.68 1.42 -2.17
C GLN A 24 -10.83 2.80 -1.53
N GLN A 25 -12.02 3.40 -1.64
CA GLN A 25 -12.29 4.69 -1.00
C GLN A 25 -12.47 4.52 0.51
N THR A 26 -11.77 5.35 1.28
CA THR A 26 -11.87 5.38 2.75
C THR A 26 -12.59 6.61 3.29
N LEU A 27 -12.95 7.54 2.40
CA LEU A 27 -13.71 8.76 2.70
C LEU A 27 -15.18 8.67 2.29
N SER A 28 -16.01 9.51 2.92
CA SER A 28 -17.33 9.84 2.36
C SER A 28 -17.16 10.66 1.07
N PRO A 29 -18.17 10.71 0.18
CA PRO A 29 -18.06 11.42 -1.09
C PRO A 29 -17.84 12.93 -0.93
N GLU A 30 -18.35 13.53 0.16
CA GLU A 30 -18.11 14.95 0.49
C GLU A 30 -16.64 15.21 0.83
N MET A 31 -16.03 14.34 1.64
CA MET A 31 -14.61 14.43 1.98
C MET A 31 -13.71 14.10 0.78
N ALA A 32 -14.13 13.18 -0.09
CA ALA A 32 -13.44 12.88 -1.34
C ALA A 32 -13.48 14.09 -2.30
N ALA A 33 -14.64 14.72 -2.50
CA ALA A 33 -14.79 15.94 -3.29
C ALA A 33 -13.91 17.08 -2.79
N MET A 34 -13.72 17.13 -1.47
CA MET A 34 -12.79 18.06 -0.86
C MET A 34 -11.34 17.72 -1.12
N ALA A 35 -10.94 16.45 -0.99
CA ALA A 35 -9.58 16.01 -1.29
C ALA A 35 -9.21 16.32 -2.75
N GLU A 36 -10.14 16.11 -3.70
CA GLU A 36 -10.03 16.42 -5.13
C GLU A 36 -9.65 17.87 -5.41
N TYR A 37 -10.24 18.84 -4.68
CA TYR A 37 -9.91 20.27 -4.86
C TYR A 37 -8.40 20.53 -4.63
N TYR A 38 -7.71 19.65 -3.90
CA TYR A 38 -6.29 19.76 -3.57
C TYR A 38 -5.41 18.70 -4.25
N GLU A 39 -5.93 17.89 -5.18
CA GLU A 39 -5.15 16.93 -5.99
C GLU A 39 -4.35 17.60 -7.13
N GLN A 40 -3.90 18.84 -6.93
CA GLN A 40 -3.06 19.58 -7.88
C GLN A 40 -3.59 19.61 -9.33
N GLY A 41 -4.92 19.55 -9.51
CA GLY A 41 -5.56 19.58 -10.83
C GLY A 41 -5.63 18.23 -11.56
N VAL A 42 -5.30 17.11 -10.89
CA VAL A 42 -5.51 15.77 -11.44
C VAL A 42 -7.01 15.47 -11.47
N MET A 43 -7.52 15.17 -12.66
CA MET A 43 -8.93 14.79 -12.84
C MET A 43 -9.11 13.28 -12.64
N PRO A 44 -9.93 12.84 -11.68
CA PRO A 44 -10.26 11.43 -11.50
C PRO A 44 -11.06 10.91 -12.70
N PRO A 45 -11.08 9.58 -12.94
CA PRO A 45 -11.94 8.99 -13.95
C PRO A 45 -13.41 9.28 -13.68
N THR A 46 -14.23 9.35 -14.73
CA THR A 46 -15.68 9.47 -14.58
C THR A 46 -16.29 8.17 -14.05
N LEU A 47 -17.54 8.20 -13.55
CA LEU A 47 -18.27 6.98 -13.17
C LEU A 47 -18.36 5.98 -14.34
N ALA A 48 -18.58 6.48 -15.57
CA ALA A 48 -18.57 5.65 -16.77
C ALA A 48 -17.19 5.06 -17.07
N ASP A 49 -16.11 5.84 -16.96
CA ASP A 49 -14.74 5.35 -17.14
C ASP A 49 -14.36 4.27 -16.12
N ALA A 50 -14.74 4.47 -14.86
CA ALA A 50 -14.50 3.51 -13.78
C ALA A 50 -15.27 2.21 -14.04
N ALA A 51 -16.54 2.29 -14.44
CA ALA A 51 -17.34 1.11 -14.80
C ALA A 51 -16.76 0.38 -16.03
N ALA A 52 -16.42 1.11 -17.10
CA ALA A 52 -15.80 0.56 -18.29
C ALA A 52 -14.53 -0.23 -17.94
N SER A 53 -13.68 0.36 -17.09
CA SER A 53 -12.46 -0.28 -16.64
C SER A 53 -12.72 -1.51 -15.76
N ARG A 54 -13.68 -1.45 -14.82
CA ARG A 54 -13.94 -2.58 -13.92
C ARG A 54 -14.61 -3.75 -14.61
N TYR A 55 -15.47 -3.49 -15.61
CA TYR A 55 -16.38 -4.51 -16.15
C TYR A 55 -16.20 -4.79 -17.64
N GLY A 56 -15.40 -4.00 -18.37
CA GLY A 56 -15.18 -4.14 -19.81
C GLY A 56 -14.74 -5.54 -20.24
N ARG A 57 -13.97 -6.25 -19.39
CA ARG A 57 -13.51 -7.62 -19.67
C ARG A 57 -14.62 -8.65 -19.88
N PHE A 58 -15.82 -8.39 -19.34
CA PHE A 58 -16.94 -9.31 -19.46
C PHE A 58 -17.62 -9.21 -20.84
N MET A 59 -17.29 -8.19 -21.65
CA MET A 59 -17.73 -8.06 -23.03
C MET A 59 -16.86 -8.91 -23.97
N ALA A 60 -17.14 -10.22 -24.05
CA ALA A 60 -16.45 -11.10 -24.97
C ALA A 60 -16.69 -10.68 -26.43
N GLY A 61 -15.63 -10.26 -27.14
CA GLY A 61 -15.68 -9.94 -28.56
C GLY A 61 -16.59 -8.75 -28.95
N GLY A 62 -16.90 -7.86 -28.00
CA GLY A 62 -17.81 -6.72 -28.25
C GLY A 62 -19.30 -7.08 -28.22
N THR A 63 -19.66 -8.28 -27.77
CA THR A 63 -21.06 -8.68 -27.58
C THR A 63 -21.60 -8.11 -26.26
N PRO A 64 -22.83 -7.57 -26.23
CA PRO A 64 -23.46 -7.12 -24.99
C PRO A 64 -23.55 -8.23 -23.94
N LEU A 65 -23.48 -7.85 -22.67
CA LEU A 65 -23.62 -8.77 -21.54
C LEU A 65 -24.98 -9.48 -21.57
N ALA A 66 -24.97 -10.79 -21.26
CA ALA A 66 -26.22 -11.52 -21.03
C ALA A 66 -27.02 -10.89 -19.88
N PRO A 67 -28.37 -10.87 -19.94
CA PRO A 67 -29.21 -10.18 -18.96
C PRO A 67 -28.90 -10.56 -17.50
N GLU A 68 -28.68 -11.84 -17.21
CA GLU A 68 -28.41 -12.35 -15.87
C GLU A 68 -27.02 -11.90 -15.37
N THR A 69 -26.04 -11.86 -16.27
CA THR A 69 -24.70 -11.36 -15.96
C THR A 69 -24.71 -9.86 -15.72
N LEU A 70 -25.42 -9.11 -16.56
CA LEU A 70 -25.61 -7.66 -16.38
C LEU A 70 -26.25 -7.36 -15.03
N ASP A 71 -27.34 -8.06 -14.69
CA ASP A 71 -28.06 -7.86 -13.43
C ASP A 71 -27.16 -8.13 -12.21
N GLY A 72 -26.35 -9.20 -12.27
CA GLY A 72 -25.38 -9.52 -11.22
C GLY A 72 -24.29 -8.45 -11.07
N LEU A 73 -23.71 -7.99 -12.17
CA LEU A 73 -22.66 -6.97 -12.15
C LEU A 73 -23.17 -5.60 -11.70
N VAL A 74 -24.39 -5.22 -12.09
CA VAL A 74 -25.04 -3.98 -11.64
C VAL A 74 -25.28 -4.01 -10.13
N ARG A 75 -25.70 -5.14 -9.56
CA ARG A 75 -25.83 -5.27 -8.09
C ARG A 75 -24.49 -5.10 -7.39
N VAL A 76 -23.44 -5.73 -7.89
CA VAL A 76 -22.08 -5.57 -7.34
C VAL A 76 -21.63 -4.11 -7.39
N GLU A 77 -21.88 -3.41 -8.49
CA GLU A 77 -21.54 -1.99 -8.60
C GLU A 77 -22.39 -1.10 -7.67
N ALA A 78 -23.69 -1.38 -7.56
CA ALA A 78 -24.58 -0.65 -6.64
C ALA A 78 -24.17 -0.84 -5.17
N GLU A 79 -23.80 -2.06 -4.78
CA GLU A 79 -23.24 -2.38 -3.46
C GLU A 79 -21.93 -1.60 -3.23
N ARG A 80 -21.02 -1.58 -4.22
CA ARG A 80 -19.78 -0.81 -4.15
C ARG A 80 -20.02 0.69 -3.98
N LEU A 81 -20.96 1.25 -4.74
CA LEU A 81 -21.34 2.66 -4.62
C LEU A 81 -21.91 2.97 -3.22
N ALA A 82 -22.65 2.03 -2.62
CA ALA A 82 -23.12 2.15 -1.24
C ALA A 82 -21.98 2.15 -0.21
N GLU A 83 -20.95 1.30 -0.39
CA GLU A 83 -19.80 1.20 0.52
C GLU A 83 -19.05 2.52 0.69
N SER A 84 -19.03 3.36 -0.36
CA SER A 84 -18.41 4.69 -0.33
C SER A 84 -19.10 5.72 0.58
N GLY A 85 -20.20 5.36 1.25
CA GLY A 85 -20.80 6.20 2.29
C GLY A 85 -21.61 7.37 1.74
N VAL A 86 -22.31 7.17 0.63
CA VAL A 86 -23.26 8.16 0.09
C VAL A 86 -24.42 8.33 1.09
N SER A 87 -24.36 9.38 1.92
CA SER A 87 -25.48 9.78 2.78
C SER A 87 -26.44 10.67 1.99
N TRP A 88 -27.67 10.20 1.76
CA TRP A 88 -28.80 11.03 1.36
C TRP A 88 -29.93 10.82 2.36
N GLY A 89 -30.56 11.90 2.82
CA GLY A 89 -31.63 11.90 3.83
C GLY A 89 -32.97 11.33 3.36
N GLN A 90 -32.99 10.15 2.73
CA GLN A 90 -34.17 9.45 2.22
C GLN A 90 -34.24 8.00 2.72
N GLY A 91 -35.41 7.35 2.60
CA GLY A 91 -35.63 5.99 3.11
C GLY A 91 -34.82 4.91 2.37
N LEU A 92 -34.47 3.81 3.07
CA LEU A 92 -33.60 2.72 2.59
C LEU A 92 -34.00 2.12 1.23
N GLU A 93 -35.29 2.02 0.92
CA GLU A 93 -35.79 1.48 -0.35
C GLU A 93 -35.53 2.44 -1.52
N GLN A 94 -35.68 3.75 -1.30
CA GLN A 94 -35.39 4.78 -2.31
C GLN A 94 -33.89 4.90 -2.58
N ILE A 95 -33.06 4.67 -1.56
CA ILE A 95 -31.59 4.63 -1.69
C ILE A 95 -31.17 3.45 -2.59
N GLY A 96 -31.78 2.28 -2.42
CA GLY A 96 -31.49 1.10 -3.23
C GLY A 96 -31.80 1.30 -4.72
N ASP A 97 -32.99 1.82 -5.04
CA ASP A 97 -33.39 2.06 -6.43
C ASP A 97 -32.51 3.11 -7.13
N GLU A 98 -32.08 4.15 -6.42
CA GLU A 98 -31.22 5.20 -6.98
C GLU A 98 -29.79 4.70 -7.21
N LEU A 99 -29.24 3.86 -6.32
CA LEU A 99 -27.94 3.22 -6.52
C LEU A 99 -27.95 2.29 -7.74
N ILE A 100 -29.03 1.52 -7.92
CA ILE A 100 -29.22 0.69 -9.11
C ILE A 100 -29.31 1.55 -10.36
N LEU A 101 -30.09 2.65 -10.34
CA LEU A 101 -30.17 3.57 -11.48
C LEU A 101 -28.78 4.11 -11.86
N ARG A 102 -27.98 4.55 -10.88
CA ARG A 102 -26.63 5.07 -11.11
C ARG A 102 -25.69 4.00 -11.67
N ALA A 103 -25.72 2.78 -11.12
CA ALA A 103 -24.92 1.67 -11.60
C ALA A 103 -25.28 1.30 -13.05
N VAL A 104 -26.58 1.13 -13.35
CA VAL A 104 -27.06 0.85 -14.72
C VAL A 104 -26.68 1.98 -15.69
N ALA A 105 -26.84 3.24 -15.26
CA ALA A 105 -26.48 4.40 -16.07
C ALA A 105 -24.98 4.45 -16.38
N ALA A 106 -24.11 4.15 -15.40
CA ALA A 106 -22.67 4.06 -15.61
C ALA A 106 -22.31 2.97 -16.63
N PHE A 107 -22.94 1.79 -16.55
CA PHE A 107 -22.74 0.70 -17.51
C PHE A 107 -23.17 1.10 -18.93
N ALA A 108 -24.33 1.74 -19.05
CA ALA A 108 -24.85 2.19 -20.35
C ALA A 108 -24.01 3.33 -20.95
N ALA A 109 -23.60 4.31 -20.14
CA ALA A 109 -22.72 5.39 -20.56
C ALA A 109 -21.32 4.89 -20.96
N ALA A 110 -20.82 3.85 -20.28
CA ALA A 110 -19.58 3.15 -20.60
C ALA A 110 -19.65 2.30 -21.89
N GLY A 111 -20.84 2.11 -22.48
CA GLY A 111 -21.05 1.23 -23.63
C GLY A 111 -20.98 -0.26 -23.31
N LEU A 112 -21.06 -0.65 -22.04
CA LEU A 112 -21.07 -2.06 -21.60
C LEU A 112 -22.42 -2.74 -21.85
N THR A 113 -23.47 -1.96 -22.04
CA THR A 113 -24.82 -2.42 -22.33
C THR A 113 -25.54 -1.40 -23.21
N GLY A 114 -26.46 -1.86 -24.05
CA GLY A 114 -27.31 -0.98 -24.84
C GLY A 114 -28.41 -0.34 -24.00
N ARG A 115 -29.00 0.74 -24.53
CA ARG A 115 -30.07 1.49 -23.86
C ARG A 115 -31.30 0.62 -23.53
N LYS A 116 -31.69 -0.27 -24.45
CA LYS A 116 -32.88 -1.12 -24.26
C LYS A 116 -32.64 -2.14 -23.15
N GLU A 117 -31.45 -2.72 -23.14
CA GLU A 117 -30.99 -3.70 -22.16
C GLU A 117 -30.85 -3.07 -20.77
N ALA A 118 -30.33 -1.85 -20.70
CA ALA A 118 -30.26 -1.05 -19.48
C ALA A 118 -31.64 -0.76 -18.87
N LEU A 119 -32.62 -0.35 -19.69
CA LEU A 119 -34.01 -0.14 -19.23
C LEU A 119 -34.64 -1.44 -18.72
N ALA A 120 -34.39 -2.56 -19.40
CA ALA A 120 -34.88 -3.86 -18.97
C ALA A 120 -34.22 -4.30 -17.64
N CYS A 121 -32.91 -4.08 -17.48
CA CYS A 121 -32.18 -4.33 -16.24
C CYS A 121 -32.74 -3.50 -15.07
N LEU A 122 -32.89 -2.18 -15.27
CA LEU A 122 -33.47 -1.28 -14.28
C LEU A 122 -34.89 -1.73 -13.86
N ALA A 123 -35.73 -2.12 -14.83
CA ALA A 123 -37.08 -2.60 -14.54
C ALA A 123 -37.12 -3.92 -13.74
N ARG A 124 -36.12 -4.80 -13.92
CA ARG A 124 -36.00 -6.05 -13.15
C ARG A 124 -35.44 -5.85 -11.75
N LEU A 125 -34.53 -4.89 -11.58
CA LEU A 125 -33.79 -4.69 -10.34
C LEU A 125 -34.44 -3.68 -9.37
N SER A 126 -35.19 -2.71 -9.87
CA SER A 126 -35.93 -1.79 -9.01
C SER A 126 -37.09 -2.47 -8.31
N VAL A 127 -37.30 -2.20 -7.02
CA VAL A 127 -38.40 -2.79 -6.24
C VAL A 127 -39.70 -2.14 -6.70
N ALA A 128 -40.65 -2.92 -7.20
CA ALA A 128 -42.00 -2.41 -7.46
C ALA A 128 -42.67 -2.04 -6.13
N GLY A 129 -42.63 -0.75 -5.75
CA GLY A 129 -43.56 -0.21 -4.76
C GLY A 129 -45.01 -0.47 -5.21
N PRO A 130 -45.98 -0.61 -4.29
CA PRO A 130 -47.36 -0.91 -4.65
C PRO A 130 -47.83 0.12 -5.66
N ALA A 131 -48.36 -0.37 -6.79
CA ALA A 131 -48.80 0.43 -7.92
C ALA A 131 -49.73 1.55 -7.47
N SER A 132 -49.19 2.75 -7.25
CA SER A 132 -50.00 3.94 -7.10
C SER A 132 -50.73 4.13 -8.42
N HIS A 133 -52.05 4.06 -8.34
CA HIS A 133 -52.96 4.24 -9.46
C HIS A 133 -52.91 5.70 -9.94
N ALA A 134 -51.85 6.05 -10.66
CA ALA A 134 -51.74 7.25 -11.47
C ALA A 134 -51.23 6.82 -12.86
N GLY A 135 -52.18 6.51 -13.73
CA GLY A 135 -51.92 6.12 -15.11
C GLY A 135 -51.20 7.23 -15.89
N GLY A 136 -50.21 6.84 -16.70
CA GLY A 136 -49.65 7.66 -17.78
C GLY A 136 -48.17 8.05 -17.68
N ALA A 137 -47.53 7.92 -16.52
CA ALA A 137 -46.17 8.46 -16.29
C ALA A 137 -45.06 7.38 -16.09
N GLY A 138 -45.27 6.13 -16.53
CA GLY A 138 -44.47 4.99 -16.05
C GLY A 138 -43.23 4.56 -16.87
N ALA A 139 -43.22 4.77 -18.19
CA ALA A 139 -42.15 4.30 -19.09
C ALA A 139 -41.26 5.46 -19.58
N ASP A 140 -41.88 6.51 -20.11
CA ASP A 140 -41.18 7.72 -20.58
C ASP A 140 -40.39 8.40 -19.45
N ASP A 141 -40.88 8.32 -18.21
CA ASP A 141 -40.20 8.90 -17.06
C ASP A 141 -38.92 8.13 -16.68
N LYS A 142 -38.97 6.79 -16.68
CA LYS A 142 -37.79 5.94 -16.45
C LYS A 142 -36.75 6.14 -17.54
N GLU A 143 -37.19 6.28 -18.78
CA GLU A 143 -36.31 6.54 -19.91
C GLU A 143 -35.64 7.91 -19.83
N ARG A 144 -36.37 8.96 -19.43
CA ARG A 144 -35.78 10.28 -19.16
C ARG A 144 -34.79 10.25 -18.01
N ARG A 145 -35.13 9.59 -16.89
CA ARG A 145 -34.24 9.44 -15.73
C ARG A 145 -32.95 8.71 -16.09
N LEU A 146 -33.05 7.59 -16.81
CA LEU A 146 -31.87 6.86 -17.28
C LEU A 146 -31.00 7.72 -18.20
N ASN A 147 -31.57 8.42 -19.17
CA ASN A 147 -30.81 9.31 -20.05
C ASN A 147 -30.07 10.42 -19.28
N SER A 148 -30.76 11.04 -18.32
CA SER A 148 -30.16 12.08 -17.47
C SER A 148 -29.01 11.49 -16.64
N ALA A 149 -29.23 10.33 -16.01
CA ALA A 149 -28.21 9.65 -15.22
C ALA A 149 -27.02 9.18 -16.07
N MET A 150 -27.24 8.76 -17.32
CA MET A 150 -26.16 8.39 -18.26
C MET A 150 -25.31 9.61 -18.63
N ALA A 151 -25.96 10.75 -18.92
CA ALA A 151 -25.26 12.00 -19.23
C ALA A 151 -24.44 12.48 -18.02
N GLU A 152 -24.98 12.36 -16.81
CA GLU A 152 -24.28 12.65 -15.57
C GLU A 152 -23.11 11.68 -15.34
N ALA A 153 -23.31 10.37 -15.48
CA ALA A 153 -22.26 9.37 -15.28
C ALA A 153 -21.06 9.54 -16.24
N ALA A 154 -21.29 10.08 -17.43
CA ALA A 154 -20.26 10.35 -18.43
C ALA A 154 -19.35 11.53 -18.10
N VAL A 155 -19.71 12.39 -17.15
CA VAL A 155 -18.94 13.59 -16.79
C VAL A 155 -18.61 13.69 -15.30
N THR A 156 -19.37 13.00 -14.44
CA THR A 156 -19.18 13.04 -12.99
C THR A 156 -17.97 12.22 -12.56
N PRO A 157 -16.99 12.82 -11.85
CA PRO A 157 -15.91 12.14 -11.15
C PRO A 157 -16.35 10.94 -10.31
N ASP A 158 -15.64 9.81 -10.40
CA ASP A 158 -15.82 8.69 -9.49
C ASP A 158 -15.16 8.96 -8.12
N ARG A 159 -15.93 9.55 -7.22
CA ARG A 159 -15.53 9.77 -5.81
C ARG A 159 -15.66 8.55 -4.92
N SER A 160 -16.23 7.47 -5.43
CA SER A 160 -16.42 6.23 -4.68
C SER A 160 -15.18 5.32 -4.69
N SER A 161 -14.13 5.75 -5.38
CA SER A 161 -12.80 5.14 -5.41
C SER A 161 -11.74 6.17 -4.99
N ALA A 162 -10.60 5.74 -4.44
CA ALA A 162 -9.45 6.62 -4.26
C ALA A 162 -8.88 7.02 -5.64
N SER A 163 -8.33 8.23 -5.76
CA SER A 163 -7.68 8.68 -6.99
C SER A 163 -6.31 8.01 -7.15
N ALA A 164 -6.07 7.41 -8.32
CA ALA A 164 -4.75 6.92 -8.72
C ALA A 164 -3.97 8.05 -9.38
N THR A 165 -3.17 8.76 -8.61
CA THR A 165 -2.48 9.99 -9.06
C THR A 165 -1.07 9.67 -9.54
N PRO A 166 -0.76 9.77 -10.85
CA PRO A 166 0.62 9.63 -11.32
C PRO A 166 1.53 10.67 -10.69
N ARG A 167 2.82 10.35 -10.60
CA ARG A 167 3.86 11.35 -10.34
C ARG A 167 3.70 12.55 -11.28
N TRP A 168 3.45 13.73 -10.71
CA TRP A 168 3.20 14.98 -11.46
C TRP A 168 4.35 15.36 -12.40
N ASP A 169 5.60 15.27 -11.92
CA ASP A 169 6.83 15.65 -12.64
C ASP A 169 7.49 14.44 -13.31
N MET A 170 6.72 13.40 -13.65
CA MET A 170 7.27 12.19 -14.25
C MET A 170 8.06 12.50 -15.52
N HIS A 171 9.29 11.96 -15.60
CA HIS A 171 10.16 12.18 -16.76
C HIS A 171 9.42 11.89 -18.09
N PRO A 172 9.41 12.81 -19.07
CA PRO A 172 8.54 12.69 -20.25
C PRO A 172 8.76 11.41 -21.08
N LEU A 173 10.01 10.95 -21.19
CA LEU A 173 10.30 9.67 -21.87
C LEU A 173 9.71 8.48 -21.11
N LEU A 174 9.75 8.50 -19.78
CA LEU A 174 9.19 7.44 -18.96
C LEU A 174 7.66 7.44 -19.05
N ALA A 175 7.02 8.60 -18.94
CA ALA A 175 5.58 8.76 -19.09
C ALA A 175 5.10 8.22 -20.45
N ARG A 176 5.77 8.61 -21.56
CA ARG A 176 5.47 8.08 -22.90
C ARG A 176 5.68 6.56 -22.99
N ARG A 177 6.76 6.04 -22.39
CA ARG A 177 7.09 4.61 -22.41
C ARG A 177 6.12 3.77 -21.58
N LEU A 178 5.51 4.34 -20.55
CA LEU A 178 4.44 3.72 -19.77
C LEU A 178 3.05 3.96 -20.35
N GLY A 179 2.87 4.94 -21.24
CA GLY A 179 1.55 5.34 -21.75
C GLY A 179 0.73 6.10 -20.71
N ILE A 180 1.39 6.83 -19.82
CA ILE A 180 0.77 7.61 -18.74
C ILE A 180 0.71 9.08 -19.13
N GLU A 181 -0.41 9.72 -18.86
CA GLU A 181 -0.57 11.17 -18.86
C GLU A 181 -0.48 11.67 -17.41
N PRO A 182 0.62 12.34 -16.99
CA PRO A 182 0.86 12.66 -15.57
C PRO A 182 -0.22 13.50 -14.87
N HIS A 183 -1.00 14.27 -15.62
CA HIS A 183 -2.03 15.18 -15.09
C HIS A 183 -3.44 14.57 -15.07
N ARG A 184 -3.56 13.26 -15.33
CA ARG A 184 -4.83 12.53 -15.37
C ARG A 184 -4.80 11.38 -14.38
N GLY A 185 -5.89 11.19 -13.63
CA GLY A 185 -6.06 10.02 -12.79
C GLY A 185 -6.06 8.74 -13.64
N LEU A 186 -5.40 7.69 -13.16
CA LEU A 186 -5.36 6.41 -13.85
C LEU A 186 -6.63 5.58 -13.59
N LYS A 187 -7.07 4.86 -14.61
CA LYS A 187 -8.19 3.91 -14.50
C LYS A 187 -7.73 2.62 -13.78
N PRO A 188 -8.65 1.89 -13.12
CA PRO A 188 -8.32 0.63 -12.43
C PRO A 188 -7.50 -0.39 -13.24
N ASP A 189 -7.82 -0.57 -14.52
CA ASP A 189 -7.11 -1.50 -15.41
C ASP A 189 -5.74 -0.96 -15.83
N GLU A 190 -5.60 0.36 -16.00
CA GLU A 190 -4.30 0.98 -16.29
C GLU A 190 -3.34 0.75 -15.13
N VAL A 191 -3.81 0.98 -13.89
CA VAL A 191 -3.07 0.66 -12.67
C VAL A 191 -2.69 -0.82 -12.66
N ALA A 192 -3.65 -1.73 -12.87
CA ALA A 192 -3.37 -3.17 -12.86
C ALA A 192 -2.31 -3.58 -13.90
N CYS A 193 -2.35 -3.00 -15.11
CA CYS A 193 -1.35 -3.25 -16.15
C CYS A 193 0.04 -2.75 -15.73
N LEU A 194 0.12 -1.54 -15.18
CA LEU A 194 1.38 -0.94 -14.73
C LEU A 194 2.00 -1.74 -13.57
N LEU A 195 1.19 -2.17 -12.59
CA LEU A 195 1.60 -3.07 -11.51
C LEU A 195 2.07 -4.43 -12.07
N ASN A 196 1.47 -4.90 -13.17
CA ASN A 196 1.89 -6.11 -13.86
C ASN A 196 3.17 -5.93 -14.71
N GLY A 197 3.76 -4.73 -14.71
CA GLY A 197 4.97 -4.40 -15.45
C GLY A 197 4.74 -4.16 -16.95
N GLN A 198 3.50 -3.86 -17.34
CA GLN A 198 3.08 -3.49 -18.68
C GLN A 198 2.93 -1.97 -18.80
N ARG A 199 2.62 -1.50 -20.01
CA ARG A 199 2.12 -0.14 -20.24
C ARG A 199 0.71 0.00 -19.69
N ALA A 200 0.22 1.23 -19.52
CA ALA A 200 -1.16 1.51 -19.13
C ALA A 200 -2.20 0.91 -20.09
N ASP A 201 -1.85 0.79 -21.38
CA ASP A 201 -2.67 0.15 -22.42
C ASP A 201 -2.57 -1.40 -22.44
N GLY A 202 -1.86 -2.00 -21.48
CA GLY A 202 -1.61 -3.45 -21.40
C GLY A 202 -0.49 -3.96 -22.33
N GLY A 203 0.05 -3.11 -23.19
CA GLY A 203 1.15 -3.42 -24.09
C GLY A 203 2.48 -3.67 -23.36
N ALA A 204 3.45 -4.24 -24.08
CA ALA A 204 4.79 -4.42 -23.54
C ALA A 204 5.53 -3.08 -23.44
N VAL A 205 6.32 -2.91 -22.38
CA VAL A 205 7.22 -1.75 -22.24
C VAL A 205 8.41 -1.93 -23.17
N GLU A 206 8.56 -1.04 -24.15
CA GLU A 206 9.65 -1.06 -25.12
C GLU A 206 11.03 -0.99 -24.44
N GLY A 207 12.00 -1.78 -24.93
CA GLY A 207 13.37 -1.80 -24.41
C GLY A 207 13.57 -2.52 -23.08
N ARG A 208 12.50 -2.98 -22.43
CA ARG A 208 12.58 -3.71 -21.15
C ARG A 208 12.88 -5.19 -21.39
N VAL A 209 14.04 -5.65 -20.93
CA VAL A 209 14.38 -7.09 -20.95
C VAL A 209 13.60 -7.81 -19.84
N GLN A 210 12.61 -8.62 -20.23
CA GLN A 210 11.82 -9.41 -19.31
C GLN A 210 12.57 -10.69 -18.91
N ARG A 211 13.08 -10.77 -17.67
CA ARG A 211 13.64 -12.02 -17.13
C ARG A 211 12.52 -13.00 -16.78
N ALA A 212 12.60 -14.27 -17.19
CA ALA A 212 11.59 -15.26 -16.81
C ALA A 212 11.50 -15.41 -15.27
N SER A 213 10.27 -15.57 -14.76
CA SER A 213 10.06 -16.03 -13.38
C SER A 213 10.70 -17.40 -13.21
N SER A 214 11.28 -17.68 -12.05
CA SER A 214 11.89 -18.99 -11.80
C SER A 214 10.88 -19.93 -11.17
N LEU A 215 10.95 -21.22 -11.50
CA LEU A 215 10.20 -22.26 -10.80
C LEU A 215 10.54 -22.31 -9.28
N PRO A 216 9.62 -22.80 -8.43
CA PRO A 216 9.91 -23.14 -7.04
C PRO A 216 11.12 -24.07 -6.91
N LEU A 217 11.89 -23.94 -5.82
CA LEU A 217 13.07 -24.79 -5.60
C LEU A 217 12.66 -26.26 -5.47
N ALA A 218 11.54 -26.57 -4.82
CA ALA A 218 10.98 -27.92 -4.76
C ALA A 218 10.83 -28.55 -6.15
N GLN A 219 10.23 -27.82 -7.10
CA GLN A 219 10.07 -28.30 -8.48
C GLN A 219 11.41 -28.44 -9.21
N ILE A 220 12.34 -27.48 -9.03
CA ILE A 220 13.66 -27.55 -9.65
C ILE A 220 14.44 -28.76 -9.15
N PHE A 221 14.41 -29.05 -7.85
CA PHE A 221 15.14 -30.15 -7.24
C PHE A 221 14.38 -31.48 -7.23
N GLY A 222 13.12 -31.51 -7.66
CA GLY A 222 12.28 -32.70 -7.70
C GLY A 222 11.81 -33.19 -6.33
N LEU A 223 11.58 -32.27 -5.39
CA LEU A 223 11.11 -32.55 -4.02
C LEU A 223 9.66 -32.09 -3.84
N ASP A 224 8.86 -32.86 -3.12
CA ASP A 224 7.55 -32.42 -2.62
C ASP A 224 7.74 -31.33 -1.57
N ALA A 225 7.18 -30.14 -1.80
CA ALA A 225 7.37 -28.97 -0.95
C ALA A 225 6.84 -29.15 0.49
N ALA A 226 5.90 -30.08 0.69
CA ALA A 226 5.37 -30.41 2.01
C ALA A 226 6.35 -31.24 2.87
N GLN A 227 7.43 -31.77 2.28
CA GLN A 227 8.38 -32.64 2.94
C GLN A 227 9.63 -31.87 3.40
N VAL A 228 10.08 -32.17 4.62
CA VAL A 228 11.38 -31.69 5.10
C VAL A 228 12.49 -32.46 4.38
N PRO A 229 13.44 -31.79 3.72
CA PRO A 229 14.56 -32.46 3.06
C PRO A 229 15.40 -33.27 4.05
N THR A 230 15.83 -34.47 3.67
CA THR A 230 16.84 -35.20 4.45
C THR A 230 18.24 -34.57 4.31
N PRO A 231 19.18 -34.84 5.24
CA PRO A 231 20.57 -34.39 5.12
C PRO A 231 21.21 -34.74 3.77
N GLU A 232 20.97 -35.95 3.26
CA GLU A 232 21.49 -36.41 1.97
C GLU A 232 20.86 -35.64 0.80
N GLN A 233 19.55 -35.36 0.87
CA GLN A 233 18.87 -34.56 -0.14
C GLN A 233 19.39 -33.12 -0.15
N LEU A 234 19.57 -32.49 1.02
CA LEU A 234 20.19 -31.16 1.12
C LEU A 234 21.60 -31.15 0.54
N ALA A 235 22.42 -32.17 0.84
CA ALA A 235 23.76 -32.28 0.28
C ALA A 235 23.75 -32.36 -1.26
N ARG A 236 22.80 -33.10 -1.85
CA ARG A 236 22.61 -33.18 -3.30
C ARG A 236 22.17 -31.84 -3.89
N MET A 237 21.19 -31.20 -3.27
CA MET A 237 20.68 -29.89 -3.71
C MET A 237 21.78 -28.82 -3.69
N LEU A 238 22.57 -28.76 -2.61
CA LEU A 238 23.72 -27.85 -2.49
C LEU A 238 24.81 -28.12 -3.53
N ALA A 239 24.92 -29.35 -4.03
CA ALA A 239 25.82 -29.73 -5.11
C ALA A 239 25.25 -29.48 -6.53
N GLY A 240 24.08 -28.84 -6.63
CA GLY A 240 23.41 -28.59 -7.92
C GLY A 240 22.78 -29.84 -8.53
N ARG A 241 22.30 -30.77 -7.70
CA ARG A 241 21.65 -32.01 -8.13
C ARG A 241 20.23 -32.09 -7.60
N MET A 242 19.36 -32.78 -8.34
CA MET A 242 18.02 -33.15 -7.89
C MET A 242 18.11 -34.12 -6.71
N VAL A 243 17.01 -34.28 -5.96
CA VAL A 243 16.96 -35.16 -4.78
C VAL A 243 17.14 -36.64 -5.15
N ASN A 244 16.82 -37.03 -6.38
CA ASN A 244 17.08 -38.36 -6.94
C ASN A 244 18.58 -38.59 -7.30
N GLY A 245 19.42 -37.55 -7.24
CA GLY A 245 20.85 -37.60 -7.54
C GLY A 245 21.25 -37.16 -8.96
N GLU A 246 20.28 -36.94 -9.85
CA GLU A 246 20.52 -36.43 -11.21
C GLU A 246 21.10 -35.01 -11.18
N ALA A 247 22.03 -34.72 -12.09
CA ALA A 247 22.64 -33.39 -12.18
C ALA A 247 21.68 -32.40 -12.84
N LEU A 248 21.54 -31.21 -12.25
CA LEU A 248 20.82 -30.12 -12.92
C LEU A 248 21.66 -29.58 -14.08
N PRO A 249 21.02 -29.03 -15.13
CA PRO A 249 21.72 -28.24 -16.14
C PRO A 249 22.54 -27.11 -15.48
N ALA A 250 23.75 -26.84 -15.99
CA ALA A 250 24.69 -25.89 -15.37
C ALA A 250 24.07 -24.52 -15.10
N GLU A 251 23.38 -23.93 -16.09
CA GLU A 251 22.70 -22.64 -15.95
C GLU A 251 21.58 -22.64 -14.89
N VAL A 252 20.92 -23.78 -14.68
CA VAL A 252 19.86 -23.94 -13.67
C VAL A 252 20.50 -24.06 -12.29
N ALA A 253 21.57 -24.85 -12.15
CA ALA A 253 22.32 -25.00 -10.90
C ALA A 253 22.92 -23.66 -10.43
N GLU A 254 23.53 -22.90 -11.34
CA GLU A 254 24.10 -21.57 -11.07
C GLU A 254 23.07 -20.56 -10.52
N ARG A 255 21.78 -20.80 -10.76
CA ARG A 255 20.68 -19.96 -10.26
C ARG A 255 19.99 -20.54 -9.04
N ALA A 256 19.79 -21.86 -9.00
CA ALA A 256 19.02 -22.55 -7.96
C ALA A 256 19.80 -22.71 -6.66
N VAL A 257 21.10 -23.04 -6.73
CA VAL A 257 21.93 -23.26 -5.53
C VAL A 257 22.11 -21.97 -4.73
N PRO A 258 22.43 -20.80 -5.33
CA PRO A 258 22.49 -19.55 -4.58
C PRO A 258 21.15 -19.13 -3.96
N ARG A 259 20.02 -19.48 -4.59
CA ARG A 259 18.68 -19.24 -4.04
C ARG A 259 18.44 -20.10 -2.80
N LEU A 260 18.77 -21.38 -2.87
CA LEU A 260 18.67 -22.31 -1.74
C LEU A 260 19.54 -21.83 -0.56
N LEU A 261 20.79 -21.50 -0.82
CA LEU A 261 21.73 -20.97 0.18
C LEU A 261 21.18 -19.71 0.86
N SER A 262 20.69 -18.76 0.06
CA SER A 262 20.08 -17.53 0.59
C SER A 262 18.85 -17.81 1.45
N GLY A 263 17.98 -18.74 1.02
CA GLY A 263 16.80 -19.14 1.80
C GLY A 263 17.16 -19.80 3.13
N LEU A 264 18.27 -20.53 3.18
CA LEU A 264 18.82 -21.15 4.40
C LEU A 264 19.58 -20.16 5.29
N GLY A 265 19.64 -18.88 4.94
CA GLY A 265 20.28 -17.82 5.74
C GLY A 265 21.72 -17.48 5.35
N VAL A 266 22.26 -18.07 4.28
CA VAL A 266 23.63 -17.78 3.81
C VAL A 266 23.65 -16.50 2.98
N LYS A 267 24.22 -15.42 3.56
CA LYS A 267 24.15 -14.06 3.00
C LYS A 267 25.05 -13.84 1.78
N ASP A 268 26.27 -14.36 1.79
CA ASP A 268 27.27 -14.13 0.73
C ASP A 268 27.25 -15.18 -0.37
N LYS A 269 26.31 -16.13 -0.33
CA LYS A 269 26.22 -17.30 -1.21
C LYS A 269 27.48 -18.20 -1.20
N THR A 270 28.47 -17.87 -0.36
CA THR A 270 29.62 -18.70 -0.03
C THR A 270 29.34 -19.39 1.29
N LEU A 271 29.30 -20.71 1.25
CA LEU A 271 28.97 -21.53 2.41
C LEU A 271 30.24 -21.89 3.18
N THR A 272 30.34 -21.49 4.46
CA THR A 272 31.46 -21.92 5.32
C THR A 272 31.32 -23.38 5.71
N THR A 273 32.42 -24.03 6.13
CA THR A 273 32.40 -25.43 6.59
C THR A 273 31.45 -25.64 7.76
N GLU A 274 31.41 -24.69 8.70
CA GLU A 274 30.55 -24.73 9.88
C GLU A 274 29.07 -24.55 9.52
N GLN A 275 28.75 -23.54 8.69
CA GLN A 275 27.39 -23.35 8.18
C GLN A 275 26.89 -24.57 7.40
N ARG A 276 27.77 -25.20 6.61
CA ARG A 276 27.44 -26.43 5.90
C ARG A 276 27.07 -27.55 6.86
N ALA A 277 27.82 -27.72 7.96
CA ALA A 277 27.52 -28.74 8.96
C ALA A 277 26.17 -28.49 9.64
N HIS A 278 25.86 -27.23 9.99
CA HIS A 278 24.56 -26.86 10.56
C HIS A 278 23.40 -27.15 9.60
N ILE A 279 23.51 -26.69 8.34
CA ILE A 279 22.48 -26.91 7.32
C ILE A 279 22.20 -28.40 7.09
N LEU A 280 23.25 -29.21 6.96
CA LEU A 280 23.09 -30.66 6.78
C LEU A 280 22.49 -31.34 8.02
N ALA A 281 22.66 -30.77 9.21
CA ALA A 281 22.01 -31.22 10.44
C ALA A 281 20.58 -30.71 10.63
N GLY A 282 20.00 -30.05 9.61
CA GLY A 282 18.64 -29.51 9.67
C GLY A 282 18.53 -28.19 10.45
N ARG A 283 19.63 -27.47 10.61
CA ARG A 283 19.72 -26.21 11.37
C ARG A 283 20.01 -25.03 10.44
N ASP A 284 19.68 -23.83 10.89
CA ASP A 284 20.02 -22.60 10.17
C ASP A 284 21.52 -22.25 10.28
N THR A 285 21.95 -21.16 9.63
CA THR A 285 23.35 -20.73 9.65
C THR A 285 23.88 -20.38 11.04
N GLU A 286 23.01 -20.13 12.02
CA GLU A 286 23.36 -19.82 13.42
C GLU A 286 23.26 -21.08 14.33
N GLY A 287 22.93 -22.24 13.77
CA GLY A 287 22.83 -23.51 14.48
C GLY A 287 21.49 -23.75 15.19
N ARG A 288 20.45 -22.95 14.90
CA ARG A 288 19.10 -23.14 15.45
C ARG A 288 18.33 -24.17 14.62
N GLU A 289 17.50 -25.00 15.24
CA GLU A 289 16.67 -25.97 14.50
C GLU A 289 15.70 -25.29 13.55
N MET A 290 15.54 -25.87 12.36
CA MET A 290 14.57 -25.41 11.37
C MET A 290 13.31 -26.28 11.37
N GLY A 291 12.15 -25.62 11.46
CA GLY A 291 10.85 -26.30 11.40
C GLY A 291 10.38 -26.58 9.97
N ALA A 292 9.44 -27.52 9.81
CA ALA A 292 8.89 -27.91 8.51
C ALA A 292 8.33 -26.73 7.69
N ARG A 293 7.67 -25.77 8.37
CA ARG A 293 7.12 -24.57 7.73
C ARG A 293 8.19 -23.66 7.14
N GLN A 294 9.37 -23.58 7.76
CA GLN A 294 10.48 -22.78 7.23
C GLN A 294 11.05 -23.41 5.96
N TYR A 295 11.25 -24.74 5.95
CA TYR A 295 11.64 -25.46 4.74
C TYR A 295 10.62 -25.30 3.62
N GLN A 296 9.34 -25.50 3.92
CA GLN A 296 8.26 -25.32 2.94
C GLN A 296 8.32 -23.91 2.32
N THR A 297 8.46 -22.87 3.15
CA THR A 297 8.58 -21.47 2.68
C THR A 297 9.77 -21.29 1.71
N ILE A 298 10.93 -21.87 2.04
CA ILE A 298 12.13 -21.79 1.19
C ILE A 298 11.94 -22.56 -0.12
N LEU A 299 11.37 -23.76 -0.06
CA LEU A 299 11.23 -24.67 -1.19
C LEU A 299 10.15 -24.20 -2.17
N GLU A 300 9.07 -23.61 -1.67
CA GLU A 300 8.00 -23.01 -2.47
C GLU A 300 8.39 -21.63 -3.02
N ALA A 301 9.47 -21.02 -2.51
CA ALA A 301 9.91 -19.70 -2.94
C ALA A 301 10.32 -19.70 -4.43
N ALA A 302 9.38 -19.34 -5.30
CA ALA A 302 9.63 -18.94 -6.67
C ALA A 302 10.13 -17.49 -6.69
N LYS A 303 11.21 -17.21 -7.44
CA LYS A 303 11.58 -15.83 -7.75
C LYS A 303 10.62 -15.30 -8.81
N MET A 304 9.54 -14.70 -8.34
CA MET A 304 8.63 -13.93 -9.17
C MET A 304 9.34 -12.68 -9.67
N ARG A 305 9.08 -12.28 -10.91
CA ARG A 305 9.46 -10.95 -11.37
C ARG A 305 8.77 -9.92 -10.48
N ILE A 306 9.48 -8.90 -10.02
CA ILE A 306 8.85 -7.80 -9.29
C ILE A 306 8.30 -6.81 -10.31
N GLY A 307 7.00 -6.53 -10.24
CA GLY A 307 6.32 -5.55 -11.09
C GLY A 307 6.38 -4.15 -10.51
N TYR A 308 6.21 -4.05 -9.19
CA TYR A 308 6.17 -2.79 -8.45
C TYR A 308 6.59 -2.98 -6.99
N ILE A 309 6.81 -1.86 -6.32
CA ILE A 309 7.02 -1.73 -4.88
C ILE A 309 5.96 -0.78 -4.37
N ASP A 310 5.14 -1.20 -3.42
CA ASP A 310 4.21 -0.31 -2.75
C ASP A 310 4.85 0.18 -1.45
N LEU A 311 5.12 1.49 -1.40
CA LEU A 311 5.67 2.22 -0.28
C LEU A 311 4.52 2.93 0.44
N THR A 312 4.19 2.50 1.66
CA THR A 312 3.07 3.08 2.42
C THR A 312 3.59 4.08 3.45
N PHE A 313 3.30 5.36 3.23
CA PHE A 313 3.65 6.46 4.12
C PHE A 313 2.50 6.76 5.08
N SER A 314 2.64 6.42 6.35
CA SER A 314 1.62 6.67 7.37
C SER A 314 1.95 7.92 8.18
N ALA A 315 1.03 8.89 8.18
CA ALA A 315 1.11 10.09 9.02
C ALA A 315 1.08 9.74 10.52
N PRO A 316 1.69 10.55 11.39
CA PRO A 316 1.49 10.39 12.82
C PRO A 316 0.01 10.56 13.17
N LYS A 317 -0.46 9.83 14.19
CA LYS A 317 -1.87 9.82 14.56
C LYS A 317 -2.39 11.22 14.92
N SER A 318 -1.57 12.04 15.57
CA SER A 318 -1.89 13.43 15.91
C SER A 318 -2.17 14.28 14.66
N LEU A 319 -1.45 14.09 13.55
CA LEU A 319 -1.75 14.76 12.28
C LEU A 319 -3.08 14.26 11.69
N SER A 320 -3.35 12.94 11.75
CA SER A 320 -4.62 12.40 11.26
C SER A 320 -5.82 12.99 12.01
N ILE A 321 -5.71 13.11 13.35
CA ILE A 321 -6.72 13.74 14.22
C ILE A 321 -6.89 15.23 13.89
N ALA A 322 -5.78 15.97 13.79
CA ALA A 322 -5.84 17.39 13.45
C ALA A 322 -6.49 17.62 12.09
N TRP A 323 -6.13 16.81 11.09
CA TRP A 323 -6.73 16.86 9.76
C TRP A 323 -8.24 16.57 9.77
N ALA A 324 -8.67 15.53 10.47
CA ALA A 324 -10.08 15.12 10.46
C ALA A 324 -11.00 16.11 11.19
N PHE A 325 -10.49 16.77 12.24
CA PHE A 325 -11.25 17.74 13.04
C PHE A 325 -10.91 19.19 12.76
N ALA A 326 -10.13 19.47 11.70
CA ALA A 326 -9.73 20.82 11.33
C ALA A 326 -10.95 21.75 11.24
N PRO A 327 -10.90 22.95 11.86
CA PRO A 327 -12.04 23.86 11.94
C PRO A 327 -12.43 24.46 10.59
N THR A 328 -11.49 24.47 9.63
CA THR A 328 -11.74 24.98 8.28
C THR A 328 -11.25 23.99 7.25
N LYS A 329 -11.89 24.01 6.07
CA LYS A 329 -11.49 23.20 4.93
C LYS A 329 -10.08 23.58 4.41
N ALA A 330 -9.70 24.85 4.54
CA ALA A 330 -8.36 25.32 4.18
C ALA A 330 -7.27 24.75 5.09
N GLU A 331 -7.52 24.69 6.41
CA GLU A 331 -6.59 24.06 7.35
C GLU A 331 -6.47 22.56 7.11
N GLN A 332 -7.59 21.87 6.91
CA GLN A 332 -7.62 20.45 6.54
C GLN A 332 -6.74 20.19 5.31
N ALA A 333 -6.88 21.02 4.29
CA ALA A 333 -6.12 20.90 3.07
C ALA A 333 -4.63 21.15 3.23
N MET A 334 -4.25 22.17 4.00
CA MET A 334 -2.85 22.44 4.28
C MET A 334 -2.20 21.27 5.00
N LEU A 335 -2.86 20.71 6.03
CA LEU A 335 -2.35 19.54 6.75
C LEU A 335 -2.17 18.31 5.84
N HIS A 336 -3.08 18.14 4.88
CA HIS A 336 -2.96 17.12 3.84
C HIS A 336 -1.82 17.40 2.86
N GLN A 337 -1.66 18.64 2.42
CA GLN A 337 -0.59 19.02 1.51
C GLN A 337 0.79 18.85 2.15
N ALA A 338 0.95 19.20 3.43
CA ALA A 338 2.18 18.95 4.18
C ALA A 338 2.56 17.46 4.23
N HIS A 339 1.57 16.55 4.23
CA HIS A 339 1.80 15.12 4.11
C HIS A 339 2.34 14.73 2.72
N ARG A 340 1.72 15.25 1.65
CA ARG A 340 2.16 15.00 0.26
C ARG A 340 3.54 15.60 -0.04
N ASP A 341 3.78 16.85 0.36
CA ASP A 341 5.06 17.53 0.14
C ASP A 341 6.22 16.78 0.82
N ALA A 342 5.96 16.21 2.02
CA ALA A 342 6.92 15.38 2.72
C ALA A 342 7.18 14.04 2.00
N ILE A 343 6.17 13.44 1.38
CA ILE A 343 6.32 12.23 0.56
C ILE A 343 7.15 12.57 -0.68
N ASP A 344 6.83 13.64 -1.40
CA ASP A 344 7.56 14.07 -2.60
C ASP A 344 9.03 14.34 -2.31
N SER A 345 9.31 15.02 -1.19
CA SER A 345 10.67 15.27 -0.71
C SER A 345 11.45 13.98 -0.46
N VAL A 346 10.82 12.96 0.13
CA VAL A 346 11.47 11.65 0.36
C VAL A 346 11.55 10.83 -0.90
N MET A 347 10.55 10.87 -1.78
CA MET A 347 10.56 10.15 -3.05
C MET A 347 11.68 10.64 -3.97
N ALA A 348 12.04 11.93 -3.93
CA ALA A 348 13.23 12.45 -4.60
C ALA A 348 14.53 11.82 -4.05
N VAL A 349 14.64 11.64 -2.73
CA VAL A 349 15.78 10.92 -2.11
C VAL A 349 15.79 9.46 -2.54
N ILE A 350 14.63 8.79 -2.52
CA ILE A 350 14.49 7.39 -2.93
C ILE A 350 14.91 7.24 -4.40
N GLU A 351 14.45 8.11 -5.29
CA GLU A 351 14.83 8.12 -6.70
C GLU A 351 16.34 8.22 -6.91
N HIS A 352 17.00 9.15 -6.22
CA HIS A 352 18.45 9.32 -6.30
C HIS A 352 19.23 8.02 -5.94
N GLU A 353 18.65 7.23 -5.04
CA GLU A 353 19.30 6.07 -4.45
C GLU A 353 19.02 4.80 -5.25
N ILE A 354 17.75 4.52 -5.55
CA ILE A 354 17.32 3.26 -6.16
C ILE A 354 16.98 3.37 -7.65
N GLY A 355 16.86 4.60 -8.18
CA GLY A 355 16.70 4.91 -9.60
C GLY A 355 17.99 4.66 -10.38
N ARG A 356 18.49 3.42 -10.32
CA ARG A 356 19.78 3.01 -10.88
C ARG A 356 19.64 1.68 -11.61
N ALA A 357 19.95 1.68 -12.89
CA ALA A 357 19.91 0.49 -13.74
C ALA A 357 21.27 -0.23 -13.79
N SER A 358 21.31 -1.50 -13.40
CA SER A 358 22.54 -2.34 -13.44
C SER A 358 23.12 -2.48 -14.84
N ILE A 359 24.42 -2.30 -15.02
CA ILE A 359 25.12 -2.48 -16.29
C ILE A 359 25.80 -3.87 -16.33
N GLY A 360 25.45 -4.69 -17.33
CA GLY A 360 25.97 -6.05 -17.48
C GLY A 360 25.37 -7.08 -16.51
N ASP A 361 25.91 -8.31 -16.55
CA ASP A 361 25.44 -9.39 -15.69
C ASP A 361 25.75 -9.09 -14.22
N ALA A 362 24.71 -9.19 -13.38
CA ALA A 362 24.80 -8.92 -11.94
C ALA A 362 25.47 -7.57 -11.59
N ALA A 363 25.27 -6.54 -12.41
CA ALA A 363 25.85 -5.20 -12.21
C ALA A 363 27.39 -5.16 -12.20
N LYS A 364 28.08 -6.16 -12.78
CA LYS A 364 29.55 -6.24 -12.82
C LYS A 364 30.23 -5.02 -13.47
N ARG A 365 29.51 -4.28 -14.34
CA ARG A 365 30.02 -3.06 -14.99
C ARG A 365 29.49 -1.77 -14.36
N GLY A 366 28.92 -1.87 -13.15
CA GLY A 366 28.40 -0.73 -12.39
C GLY A 366 26.92 -0.46 -12.64
N TYR A 367 26.52 0.79 -12.38
CA TYR A 367 25.15 1.25 -12.44
C TYR A 367 25.07 2.57 -13.19
N GLU A 368 23.92 2.82 -13.81
CA GLU A 368 23.58 4.08 -14.45
C GLU A 368 22.36 4.68 -13.74
N ALA A 369 22.43 5.94 -13.32
CA ALA A 369 21.29 6.64 -12.75
C ALA A 369 20.19 6.84 -13.82
N GLY A 370 18.93 6.85 -13.39
CA GLY A 370 17.78 7.06 -14.26
C GLY A 370 16.53 7.45 -13.48
N ALA A 371 15.54 7.91 -14.21
CA ALA A 371 14.26 8.33 -13.66
C ALA A 371 13.38 7.12 -13.33
N ILE A 372 12.61 7.24 -12.24
CA ILE A 372 11.59 6.27 -11.83
C ILE A 372 10.20 6.90 -11.81
N GLY A 373 9.17 6.06 -11.90
CA GLY A 373 7.78 6.48 -11.97
C GLY A 373 6.92 5.72 -10.98
N TRP A 374 5.94 6.41 -10.39
CA TRP A 374 5.00 5.83 -9.44
C TRP A 374 3.61 6.43 -9.64
N VAL A 375 2.64 5.80 -8.97
CA VAL A 375 1.28 6.30 -8.78
C VAL A 375 0.96 6.28 -7.28
N SER A 376 0.32 7.33 -6.79
CA SER A 376 -0.03 7.54 -5.39
C SER A 376 -1.53 7.35 -5.15
N PHE A 377 -1.88 6.83 -3.98
CA PHE A 377 -3.27 6.65 -3.51
C PHE A 377 -3.37 7.10 -2.05
N ASP A 378 -4.23 8.06 -1.77
CA ASP A 378 -4.38 8.62 -0.44
C ASP A 378 -5.57 7.99 0.28
N HIS A 379 -5.32 7.48 1.48
CA HIS A 379 -6.29 6.84 2.36
C HIS A 379 -6.30 7.50 3.74
N TYR A 380 -7.42 7.40 4.45
CA TYR A 380 -7.66 8.20 5.67
C TYR A 380 -8.22 7.39 6.85
N ALA A 381 -8.55 6.12 6.61
CA ALA A 381 -8.98 5.20 7.63
C ALA A 381 -8.16 3.90 7.53
N ALA A 382 -7.66 3.42 8.67
CA ALA A 382 -7.03 2.11 8.76
C ALA A 382 -8.13 1.03 8.78
N ARG A 383 -8.13 0.19 7.75
CA ARG A 383 -9.01 -0.99 7.67
C ARG A 383 -8.14 -2.25 7.71
N PRO A 384 -8.34 -3.18 8.65
CA PRO A 384 -7.56 -4.40 8.69
C PRO A 384 -7.90 -5.29 7.48
N THR A 385 -6.88 -5.65 6.68
CA THR A 385 -7.02 -6.52 5.50
C THR A 385 -6.39 -7.89 5.73
N VAL A 386 -6.93 -8.90 5.06
CA VAL A 386 -6.46 -10.29 5.11
C VAL A 386 -6.16 -10.79 3.71
N GLU A 387 -5.00 -11.42 3.54
CA GLU A 387 -4.65 -12.13 2.32
C GLU A 387 -5.29 -13.53 2.30
N ILE A 388 -6.00 -13.85 1.22
CA ILE A 388 -6.60 -15.16 0.96
C ILE A 388 -6.12 -15.65 -0.40
N VAL A 389 -5.44 -16.81 -0.43
CA VAL A 389 -5.00 -17.43 -1.68
C VAL A 389 -6.12 -18.29 -2.26
N ARG A 390 -6.43 -18.10 -3.55
CA ARG A 390 -7.44 -18.86 -4.29
C ARG A 390 -6.96 -19.17 -5.71
N ALA A 391 -7.42 -20.26 -6.30
CA ALA A 391 -7.26 -20.50 -7.74
C ALA A 391 -8.11 -19.51 -8.56
N ASP A 392 -7.51 -18.89 -9.58
CA ASP A 392 -8.19 -18.05 -10.56
C ASP A 392 -9.00 -18.88 -11.58
N GLU A 393 -9.60 -18.22 -12.58
CA GLU A 393 -10.39 -18.85 -13.65
C GLU A 393 -9.58 -19.88 -14.47
N ARG A 394 -8.25 -19.85 -14.39
CA ARG A 394 -7.32 -20.78 -15.07
C ARG A 394 -6.76 -21.84 -14.13
N GLY A 395 -7.15 -21.83 -12.86
CA GLY A 395 -6.67 -22.75 -11.84
C GLY A 395 -5.38 -22.29 -11.14
N GLU A 396 -4.86 -21.10 -11.44
CA GLU A 396 -3.58 -20.61 -10.90
C GLU A 396 -3.78 -19.92 -9.54
N PRO A 397 -2.89 -20.14 -8.55
CA PRO A 397 -3.02 -19.51 -7.24
C PRO A 397 -2.80 -17.99 -7.32
N VAL A 398 -3.80 -17.23 -6.88
CA VAL A 398 -3.82 -15.78 -6.78
C VAL A 398 -4.12 -15.37 -5.34
N THR A 399 -3.36 -14.42 -4.82
CA THR A 399 -3.60 -13.81 -3.51
C THR A 399 -4.60 -12.66 -3.64
N GLU A 400 -5.73 -12.77 -2.96
CA GLU A 400 -6.76 -11.73 -2.87
C GLU A 400 -6.67 -11.02 -1.51
N LEU A 401 -6.84 -9.70 -1.50
CA LEU A 401 -6.93 -8.89 -0.28
C LEU A 401 -8.39 -8.66 0.09
N HIS A 402 -8.79 -9.10 1.28
CA HIS A 402 -10.15 -8.94 1.79
C HIS A 402 -10.13 -8.06 3.03
N THR A 403 -10.93 -7.00 3.02
CA THR A 403 -11.07 -6.10 4.18
C THR A 403 -11.99 -6.73 5.22
N LEU A 404 -11.59 -6.70 6.49
CA LEU A 404 -12.44 -7.10 7.60
C LEU A 404 -13.56 -6.06 7.79
N THR A 405 -14.78 -6.40 7.37
CA THR A 405 -15.99 -5.73 7.83
C THR A 405 -16.31 -6.28 9.23
N GLY A 406 -16.32 -5.42 10.25
CA GLY A 406 -16.37 -5.81 11.67
C GLY A 406 -17.49 -6.78 12.09
N THR A 407 -17.36 -7.29 13.31
CA THR A 407 -18.12 -8.41 13.88
C THR A 407 -19.48 -8.04 14.50
N GLU A 408 -19.96 -6.80 14.33
CA GLU A 408 -21.25 -6.32 14.85
C GLU A 408 -21.81 -5.23 13.91
N GLY A 409 -21.83 -5.49 12.60
CA GLY A 409 -21.97 -4.44 11.60
C GLY A 409 -20.64 -3.73 11.31
N ARG A 410 -20.66 -2.82 10.33
CA ARG A 410 -19.49 -2.09 9.82
C ARG A 410 -18.76 -1.35 10.95
N ALA A 411 -17.81 -2.00 11.60
CA ALA A 411 -16.96 -1.32 12.59
C ALA A 411 -16.16 -0.22 11.86
N PRO A 412 -16.31 1.06 12.25
CA PRO A 412 -15.61 2.16 11.60
C PRO A 412 -14.09 1.96 11.65
N GLY A 413 -13.39 2.31 10.58
CA GLY A 413 -11.93 2.26 10.55
C GLY A 413 -11.33 3.27 11.53
N ASP A 414 -10.20 2.94 12.16
CA ASP A 414 -9.47 3.92 12.97
C ASP A 414 -8.91 5.02 12.06
N MET A 415 -9.04 6.28 12.46
CA MET A 415 -8.58 7.42 11.67
C MET A 415 -7.07 7.35 11.41
N GLN A 416 -6.66 7.25 10.15
CA GLN A 416 -5.26 7.08 9.77
C GLN A 416 -5.02 7.62 8.36
N MET A 417 -4.47 8.83 8.26
CA MET A 417 -3.98 9.35 6.99
C MET A 417 -2.72 8.60 6.57
N HIS A 418 -2.75 8.04 5.37
CA HIS A 418 -1.62 7.33 4.77
C HIS A 418 -1.71 7.35 3.25
N THR A 419 -0.55 7.33 2.60
CA THR A 419 -0.45 7.29 1.15
C THR A 419 0.27 6.03 0.72
N HIS A 420 -0.35 5.26 -0.17
CA HIS A 420 0.31 4.19 -0.91
C HIS A 420 1.00 4.77 -2.15
N VAL A 421 2.31 4.58 -2.27
CA VAL A 421 3.08 4.96 -3.45
C VAL A 421 3.51 3.69 -4.17
N ALA A 422 2.78 3.34 -5.22
CA ALA A 422 3.09 2.19 -6.06
C ALA A 422 4.16 2.56 -7.09
N LEU A 423 5.42 2.33 -6.70
CA LEU A 423 6.60 2.55 -7.51
C LEU A 423 6.79 1.43 -8.54
N PHE A 424 6.76 1.77 -9.82
CA PHE A 424 6.91 0.80 -10.90
C PHE A 424 8.36 0.30 -10.97
N ASN A 425 8.56 -1.01 -11.20
CA ASN A 425 9.91 -1.58 -11.31
C ASN A 425 10.54 -1.32 -12.69
N ILE A 426 10.74 -0.04 -13.00
CA ILE A 426 11.31 0.47 -14.25
C ILE A 426 12.24 1.64 -13.93
N VAL A 427 13.38 1.69 -14.61
CA VAL A 427 14.31 2.83 -14.55
C VAL A 427 14.58 3.29 -15.98
N GLU A 428 14.22 4.52 -16.28
CA GLU A 428 14.50 5.18 -17.55
C GLU A 428 15.84 5.92 -17.46
N THR A 429 16.86 5.42 -18.15
CA THR A 429 18.19 6.05 -18.11
C THR A 429 18.37 7.12 -19.19
N PRO A 430 19.28 8.09 -19.01
CA PRO A 430 19.61 9.08 -20.03
C PRO A 430 20.09 8.46 -21.36
N SER A 431 20.68 7.26 -21.35
CA SER A 431 21.07 6.56 -22.57
C SER A 431 19.88 5.93 -23.32
N GLY A 432 18.65 6.09 -22.84
CA GLY A 432 17.44 5.46 -23.38
C GLY A 432 17.28 3.98 -23.02
N ARG A 433 18.19 3.43 -22.19
CA ARG A 433 18.12 2.06 -21.69
C ARG A 433 17.08 1.94 -20.57
N VAL A 434 16.37 0.82 -20.57
CA VAL A 434 15.37 0.50 -19.55
C VAL A 434 15.92 -0.55 -18.60
N GLY A 435 16.04 -0.16 -17.34
CA GLY A 435 16.43 -1.05 -16.25
C GLY A 435 15.28 -1.45 -15.35
N SER A 436 15.63 -2.23 -14.32
CA SER A 436 14.82 -2.45 -13.13
C SER A 436 15.45 -1.71 -11.95
N ILE A 437 14.64 -1.38 -10.96
CA ILE A 437 15.09 -0.79 -9.70
C ILE A 437 16.10 -1.72 -9.02
N ASN A 438 17.12 -1.12 -8.41
CA ASN A 438 18.07 -1.88 -7.60
C ASN A 438 17.52 -2.13 -6.20
N LEU A 439 16.86 -3.28 -6.03
CA LEU A 439 16.22 -3.64 -4.76
C LEU A 439 17.21 -3.87 -3.61
N ALA A 440 18.48 -4.16 -3.89
CA ALA A 440 19.48 -4.30 -2.83
C ALA A 440 19.73 -2.98 -2.09
N LEU A 441 19.43 -1.84 -2.74
CA LEU A 441 19.59 -0.50 -2.13
C LEU A 441 18.39 -0.09 -1.26
N LEU A 442 17.31 -0.87 -1.24
CA LEU A 442 16.20 -0.70 -0.29
C LEU A 442 16.53 -1.28 1.10
N GLU A 443 17.38 -2.30 1.14
CA GLU A 443 17.65 -3.05 2.36
C GLU A 443 18.28 -2.15 3.42
N GLY A 444 17.71 -2.14 4.63
CA GLY A 444 18.17 -1.32 5.75
C GLY A 444 17.80 0.17 5.69
N ARG A 445 17.21 0.68 4.59
CA ARG A 445 16.94 2.13 4.42
C ARG A 445 15.49 2.56 4.62
N ILE A 446 14.54 1.63 4.63
CA ILE A 446 13.10 1.94 4.80
C ILE A 446 12.82 2.75 6.07
N HIS A 447 13.44 2.39 7.20
CA HIS A 447 13.25 3.13 8.45
C HIS A 447 13.92 4.51 8.43
N GLU A 448 15.05 4.65 7.73
CA GLU A 448 15.72 5.94 7.53
C GLU A 448 14.83 6.87 6.70
N TRP A 449 14.33 6.41 5.55
CA TRP A 449 13.41 7.19 4.71
C TRP A 449 12.09 7.49 5.43
N GLY A 450 11.60 6.56 6.24
CA GLY A 450 10.45 6.79 7.11
C GLY A 450 10.69 7.89 8.14
N ALA A 451 11.90 8.02 8.67
CA ALA A 451 12.30 9.11 9.57
C ALA A 451 12.52 10.43 8.84
N LEU A 452 13.14 10.41 7.64
CA LEU A 452 13.25 11.58 6.77
C LEU A 452 11.87 12.14 6.40
N TYR A 453 10.90 11.27 6.11
CA TYR A 453 9.51 11.68 5.86
C TYR A 453 8.93 12.45 7.05
N GLN A 454 9.17 11.97 8.28
CA GLN A 454 8.72 12.68 9.48
C GLN A 454 9.44 14.02 9.66
N ALA A 455 10.73 14.12 9.30
CA ALA A 455 11.49 15.36 9.41
C ALA A 455 11.02 16.42 8.40
N TYR A 456 10.82 16.04 7.13
CA TYR A 456 10.22 16.92 6.12
C TYR A 456 8.80 17.31 6.49
N LEU A 457 7.98 16.36 6.96
CA LEU A 457 6.62 16.65 7.44
C LEU A 457 6.64 17.69 8.57
N ALA A 458 7.52 17.53 9.55
CA ALA A 458 7.65 18.48 10.65
C ALA A 458 8.03 19.89 10.15
N ASN A 459 8.92 19.99 9.16
CA ASN A 459 9.26 21.27 8.52
C ASN A 459 8.07 21.91 7.81
N HIS A 460 7.37 21.16 6.95
CA HIS A 460 6.22 21.68 6.22
C HIS A 460 5.12 22.17 7.19
N LEU A 461 4.87 21.42 8.27
CA LEU A 461 3.94 21.83 9.31
C LEU A 461 4.40 23.11 10.06
N ARG A 462 5.68 23.18 10.45
CA ARG A 462 6.24 24.37 11.14
C ARG A 462 6.21 25.62 10.26
N ALA A 463 6.32 25.49 8.94
CA ALA A 463 6.20 26.61 8.01
C ALA A 463 4.81 27.29 8.08
N HIS A 464 3.80 26.60 8.63
CA HIS A 464 2.46 27.12 8.89
C HIS A 464 2.18 27.39 10.39
N GLY A 465 3.22 27.39 11.23
CA GLY A 465 3.14 27.68 12.66
C GLY A 465 2.59 26.53 13.50
N VAL A 466 2.57 25.31 12.94
CA VAL A 466 2.18 24.13 13.71
C VAL A 466 3.33 23.72 14.63
N GLU A 467 3.03 23.56 15.91
CA GLU A 467 3.98 23.08 16.91
C GLU A 467 4.15 21.56 16.79
N VAL A 468 5.36 21.13 16.40
CA VAL A 468 5.70 19.71 16.19
C VAL A 468 6.90 19.33 17.06
N GLU A 469 6.78 18.23 17.77
CA GLU A 469 7.83 17.63 18.61
C GLU A 469 8.23 16.24 18.12
N LEU A 470 9.43 15.78 18.53
CA LEU A 470 9.82 14.37 18.45
C LEU A 470 9.27 13.65 19.68
N ASP A 471 8.29 12.77 19.50
CA ASP A 471 7.72 12.01 20.60
C ASP A 471 8.73 10.96 21.13
N ALA A 472 9.07 11.05 22.40
CA ALA A 472 10.01 10.12 23.04
C ALA A 472 9.49 8.67 23.08
N ARG A 473 8.15 8.46 23.04
CA ARG A 473 7.54 7.12 23.10
C ARG A 473 7.55 6.43 21.75
N THR A 474 7.05 7.10 20.71
CA THR A 474 6.94 6.53 19.35
C THR A 474 8.14 6.82 18.47
N GLU A 475 9.00 7.77 18.86
CA GLU A 475 10.15 8.25 18.08
C GLU A 475 9.72 8.79 16.70
N MET A 476 8.52 9.39 16.64
CA MET A 476 7.88 9.98 15.46
C MET A 476 7.53 11.44 15.69
N ALA A 477 7.19 12.18 14.63
CA ALA A 477 6.67 13.54 14.75
C ALA A 477 5.31 13.53 15.46
N LYS A 478 5.07 14.52 16.31
CA LYS A 478 3.79 14.68 17.01
C LYS A 478 3.40 16.15 17.04
N LEU A 479 2.14 16.44 16.74
CA LEU A 479 1.57 17.78 16.90
C LEU A 479 1.19 17.99 18.37
N SER A 480 1.84 18.94 19.05
CA SER A 480 1.65 19.19 20.48
C SER A 480 0.21 19.61 20.84
N ALA A 481 -0.51 20.20 19.88
CA ALA A 481 -1.90 20.62 20.05
C ALA A 481 -2.90 19.46 20.20
N VAL A 482 -2.52 18.22 19.86
CA VAL A 482 -3.39 17.05 20.01
C VAL A 482 -2.98 16.24 21.25
N PRO A 483 -3.83 16.16 22.29
CA PRO A 483 -3.47 15.49 23.54
C PRO A 483 -3.21 13.97 23.36
N GLU A 484 -2.24 13.45 24.10
CA GLU A 484 -1.88 12.02 24.06
C GLU A 484 -3.07 11.11 24.44
N SER A 485 -3.89 11.56 25.38
CA SER A 485 -5.10 10.84 25.79
C SER A 485 -6.09 10.66 24.64
N VAL A 486 -6.15 11.60 23.70
CA VAL A 486 -7.00 11.51 22.50
C VAL A 486 -6.33 10.61 21.46
N VAL A 487 -5.02 10.77 21.24
CA VAL A 487 -4.22 9.92 20.35
C VAL A 487 -4.38 8.43 20.71
N ALA A 488 -4.28 8.09 21.98
CA ALA A 488 -4.44 6.71 22.47
C ALA A 488 -5.83 6.13 22.16
N GLN A 489 -6.87 6.96 22.14
CA GLN A 489 -8.25 6.49 21.91
C GLN A 489 -8.53 6.17 20.44
N PHE A 490 -7.85 6.85 19.51
CA PHE A 490 -7.92 6.61 18.06
C PHE A 490 -6.81 5.67 17.54
N SER A 491 -6.13 4.97 18.46
CA SER A 491 -5.06 4.01 18.16
C SER A 491 -5.40 2.59 18.62
N LYS A 492 -6.69 2.24 18.73
CA LYS A 492 -7.17 1.07 19.48
C LYS A 492 -7.10 -0.25 18.71
N ARG A 493 -6.84 -0.26 17.39
CA ARG A 493 -6.79 -1.49 16.60
C ARG A 493 -5.51 -1.60 15.77
N THR A 494 -4.42 -1.93 16.43
CA THR A 494 -3.17 -2.38 15.78
C THR A 494 -3.08 -3.91 15.77
N ALA A 495 -4.20 -4.62 15.64
CA ALA A 495 -4.16 -6.05 15.35
C ALA A 495 -4.02 -6.21 13.83
N SER A 496 -3.07 -7.05 13.38
CA SER A 496 -2.99 -7.42 11.96
C SER A 496 -4.34 -8.00 11.52
N GLY A 497 -4.79 -7.71 10.29
CA GLY A 497 -6.08 -8.22 9.81
C GLY A 497 -6.17 -9.74 9.92
N THR A 498 -5.08 -10.47 9.73
CA THR A 498 -5.05 -11.94 9.93
C THR A 498 -5.32 -12.35 11.38
N GLU A 499 -4.83 -11.59 12.36
CA GLU A 499 -5.06 -11.87 13.78
C GLU A 499 -6.50 -11.59 14.19
N ALA A 500 -7.06 -10.47 13.73
CA ALA A 500 -8.47 -10.15 13.91
C ALA A 500 -9.40 -11.20 13.24
N ALA A 501 -9.01 -11.72 12.07
CA ALA A 501 -9.75 -12.81 11.40
C ALA A 501 -9.71 -14.13 12.20
N ARG A 502 -8.54 -14.47 12.78
CA ARG A 502 -8.38 -15.63 13.67
C ARG A 502 -9.26 -15.52 14.91
N GLU A 503 -9.26 -14.35 15.54
CA GLU A 503 -10.10 -14.09 16.72
C GLU A 503 -11.59 -14.26 16.38
N TYR A 504 -12.02 -13.68 15.25
CA TYR A 504 -13.40 -13.80 14.83
C TYR A 504 -13.80 -15.23 14.50
N ALA A 505 -12.98 -15.97 13.75
CA ALA A 505 -13.23 -17.39 13.50
C ALA A 505 -13.38 -18.17 14.81
N ARG A 506 -12.49 -17.93 15.79
CA ARG A 506 -12.55 -18.57 17.10
C ARG A 506 -13.84 -18.25 17.85
N SER A 507 -14.31 -16.99 17.78
CA SER A 507 -15.59 -16.58 18.37
C SER A 507 -16.80 -17.33 17.79
N GLN A 508 -16.70 -17.80 16.55
CA GLN A 508 -17.71 -18.60 15.85
C GLN A 508 -17.47 -20.11 15.98
N GLY A 509 -16.50 -20.54 16.81
CA GLY A 509 -16.13 -21.95 16.96
C GLY A 509 -15.40 -22.53 15.74
N LEU A 510 -14.82 -21.69 14.89
CA LEU A 510 -14.10 -22.07 13.67
C LEU A 510 -12.59 -21.86 13.84
N ASP A 511 -11.79 -22.68 13.17
CA ASP A 511 -10.33 -22.50 13.09
C ASP A 511 -9.95 -21.85 11.75
N TRP A 512 -9.58 -20.56 11.80
CA TRP A 512 -9.26 -19.77 10.62
C TRP A 512 -8.22 -20.43 9.71
N ASP A 513 -7.14 -20.98 10.27
CA ASP A 513 -6.02 -21.47 9.46
C ASP A 513 -6.44 -22.71 8.63
N ASN A 514 -7.43 -23.47 9.10
CA ASN A 514 -7.97 -24.68 8.46
C ASN A 514 -9.21 -24.44 7.57
N LEU A 515 -9.73 -23.21 7.49
CA LEU A 515 -10.89 -22.91 6.64
C LEU A 515 -10.51 -22.86 5.15
N ALA A 516 -11.38 -23.44 4.31
CA ALA A 516 -11.31 -23.29 2.86
C ALA A 516 -11.46 -21.80 2.45
N PRO A 517 -10.79 -21.33 1.37
CA PRO A 517 -10.80 -19.93 0.95
C PRO A 517 -12.20 -19.33 0.81
N ALA A 518 -13.13 -20.05 0.16
CA ALA A 518 -14.52 -19.59 0.00
C ALA A 518 -15.24 -19.40 1.34
N ARG A 519 -14.94 -20.25 2.34
CA ARG A 519 -15.52 -20.14 3.69
C ARG A 519 -14.88 -19.02 4.50
N LYS A 520 -13.58 -18.74 4.32
CA LYS A 520 -12.91 -17.55 4.87
C LYS A 520 -13.59 -16.28 4.37
N ILE A 521 -13.76 -16.14 3.06
CA ILE A 521 -14.43 -14.97 2.44
C ILE A 521 -15.87 -14.86 2.94
N ALA A 522 -16.63 -15.97 2.93
CA ALA A 522 -18.00 -15.98 3.44
C ALA A 522 -18.06 -15.56 4.92
N LEU A 523 -17.11 -15.99 5.75
CA LEU A 523 -17.01 -15.59 7.15
C LEU A 523 -16.75 -14.09 7.27
N LEU A 524 -15.79 -13.56 6.51
CA LEU A 524 -15.49 -12.12 6.48
C LEU A 524 -16.70 -11.29 6.04
N LYS A 525 -17.47 -11.78 5.05
CA LYS A 525 -18.69 -11.15 4.56
C LYS A 525 -19.91 -11.36 5.48
N SER A 526 -19.98 -12.47 6.22
CA SER A 526 -21.13 -12.85 7.06
C SER A 526 -21.23 -12.10 8.38
N GLY A 527 -20.25 -11.24 8.72
CA GLY A 527 -20.37 -10.25 9.80
C GLY A 527 -21.54 -9.26 9.66
N VAL A 528 -22.35 -9.40 8.60
CA VAL A 528 -23.45 -8.52 8.21
C VAL A 528 -24.85 -8.98 8.68
N GLN A 529 -25.06 -10.15 9.31
CA GLN A 529 -26.43 -10.56 9.65
C GLN A 529 -26.60 -11.15 11.06
N ASN A 530 -26.89 -10.28 12.03
CA ASN A 530 -27.57 -10.66 13.27
C ASN A 530 -29.03 -10.17 13.20
N PRO A 531 -30.06 -11.03 13.04
CA PRO A 531 -31.43 -10.60 12.74
C PRO A 531 -32.22 -9.99 13.92
N ARG A 532 -31.61 -9.79 15.09
CA ARG A 532 -32.34 -9.51 16.34
C ARG A 532 -31.93 -8.25 17.11
N GLU A 533 -31.00 -7.46 16.58
CA GLU A 533 -30.69 -6.14 17.12
C GLU A 533 -30.96 -5.10 16.05
N ALA A 534 -31.58 -3.98 16.44
CA ALA A 534 -31.85 -2.87 15.55
C ALA A 534 -30.56 -2.50 14.81
N LYS A 535 -30.63 -2.47 13.46
CA LYS A 535 -29.53 -2.10 12.59
C LYS A 535 -28.84 -0.86 13.15
N SER A 536 -27.64 -1.01 13.69
CA SER A 536 -26.76 0.12 13.95
C SER A 536 -26.49 0.75 12.60
N ASP A 537 -26.93 1.99 12.42
CA ASP A 537 -26.89 2.74 11.17
C ASP A 537 -25.54 2.60 10.45
N ASP A 538 -25.56 2.71 9.11
CA ASP A 538 -24.39 2.90 8.25
C ASP A 538 -23.76 4.28 8.56
N VAL A 539 -23.18 4.42 9.75
CA VAL A 539 -22.49 5.63 10.20
C VAL A 539 -21.18 5.72 9.43
N SER A 540 -21.00 6.78 8.64
CA SER A 540 -19.71 7.07 8.00
C SER A 540 -18.58 7.10 9.03
N ASP A 541 -17.35 6.74 8.62
CA ASP A 541 -16.19 6.75 9.53
C ASP A 541 -16.05 8.11 10.25
N LEU A 542 -16.34 9.22 9.56
CA LEU A 542 -16.34 10.57 10.12
C LEU A 542 -17.35 10.75 11.27
N ALA A 543 -18.60 10.32 11.08
CA ALA A 543 -19.63 10.48 12.10
C ALA A 543 -19.31 9.62 13.35
N ALA A 544 -18.70 8.45 13.15
CA ALA A 544 -18.19 7.65 14.25
C ALA A 544 -17.03 8.34 14.99
N TRP A 545 -16.11 8.97 14.26
CA TRP A 545 -15.01 9.74 14.87
C TRP A 545 -15.54 10.95 15.66
N GLN A 546 -16.52 11.67 15.12
CA GLN A 546 -17.17 12.80 15.80
C GLN A 546 -17.88 12.36 17.08
N ALA A 547 -18.63 11.25 17.05
CA ALA A 547 -19.27 10.68 18.23
C ALA A 547 -18.24 10.27 19.30
N MET A 548 -17.11 9.68 18.88
CA MET A 548 -16.02 9.34 19.79
C MET A 548 -15.38 10.59 20.41
N ALA A 549 -15.09 11.62 19.60
CA ALA A 549 -14.55 12.88 20.10
C ALA A 549 -15.49 13.55 21.12
N ALA A 550 -16.80 13.57 20.82
CA ALA A 550 -17.82 14.10 21.73
C ALA A 550 -17.86 13.32 23.06
N ARG A 551 -17.78 11.98 23.01
CA ARG A 551 -17.71 11.13 24.21
C ARG A 551 -16.46 11.40 25.06
N LEU A 552 -15.34 11.75 24.42
CA LEU A 552 -14.10 12.13 25.09
C LEU A 552 -14.14 13.58 25.62
N GLY A 553 -15.18 14.35 25.31
CA GLY A 553 -15.22 15.79 25.57
C GLY A 553 -14.17 16.57 24.78
N TYR A 554 -13.66 16.01 23.68
CA TYR A 554 -12.60 16.62 22.89
C TYR A 554 -13.17 17.66 21.93
N GLN A 555 -12.81 18.93 22.15
CA GLN A 555 -13.09 20.03 21.24
C GLN A 555 -11.80 20.44 20.54
N HIS A 556 -11.68 20.08 19.27
CA HIS A 556 -10.52 20.45 18.46
C HIS A 556 -10.52 21.96 18.18
N ARG A 557 -9.33 22.55 18.19
CA ARG A 557 -9.07 23.94 17.78
C ARG A 557 -8.01 23.94 16.72
N SER A 558 -7.95 25.02 15.94
CA SER A 558 -6.92 25.19 14.91
C SER A 558 -5.53 24.90 15.49
N VAL A 559 -4.75 24.10 14.77
CA VAL A 559 -3.35 23.85 15.09
C VAL A 559 -2.43 24.89 14.43
N LEU A 560 -2.98 25.77 13.60
CA LEU A 560 -2.23 26.80 12.89
C LEU A 560 -1.97 27.99 13.79
N ARG A 561 -0.73 28.48 13.76
CA ARG A 561 -0.32 29.71 14.43
C ARG A 561 0.47 30.57 13.43
N PRO A 562 -0.19 31.16 12.42
CA PRO A 562 0.50 31.89 11.36
C PRO A 562 1.30 33.10 11.88
N ASN A 563 0.93 33.63 13.06
CA ASN A 563 1.64 34.72 13.72
C ASN A 563 2.85 34.26 14.54
N GLU A 564 3.05 32.95 14.73
CA GLU A 564 4.13 32.33 15.49
C GLU A 564 5.11 31.56 14.58
N VAL A 565 5.06 31.79 13.26
CA VAL A 565 5.99 31.16 12.32
C VAL A 565 7.40 31.68 12.58
N ALA A 566 8.25 30.82 13.16
CA ALA A 566 9.67 31.08 13.32
C ALA A 566 10.42 30.75 12.02
N SER A 567 11.42 31.57 11.69
CA SER A 567 12.38 31.19 10.65
C SER A 567 13.16 29.97 11.12
N LEU A 568 13.47 29.06 10.18
CA LEU A 568 14.36 27.93 10.49
C LEU A 568 15.69 28.47 11.03
N PRO A 569 16.25 27.88 12.11
CA PRO A 569 17.56 28.25 12.63
C PRO A 569 18.63 28.11 11.54
N SER A 570 19.82 28.69 11.76
CA SER A 570 20.96 28.45 10.87
C SER A 570 21.26 26.95 10.74
N ARG A 571 21.89 26.53 9.63
CA ARG A 571 22.22 25.10 9.42
C ARG A 571 23.02 24.52 10.59
N GLU A 572 24.00 25.27 11.10
CA GLU A 572 24.83 24.87 12.24
C GLU A 572 24.00 24.64 13.50
N GLN A 573 23.12 25.58 13.85
CA GLN A 573 22.22 25.44 15.01
C GLN A 573 21.30 24.24 14.86
N ARG A 574 20.69 24.04 13.68
CA ARG A 574 19.83 22.88 13.43
C ARG A 574 20.57 21.56 13.57
N LEU A 575 21.79 21.46 13.04
CA LEU A 575 22.60 20.24 13.15
C LEU A 575 23.01 19.97 14.60
N GLU A 576 23.33 21.00 15.38
CA GLU A 576 23.62 20.83 16.81
C GLU A 576 22.38 20.36 17.58
N GLU A 577 21.23 21.02 17.39
CA GLU A 577 19.96 20.62 18.02
C GLU A 577 19.56 19.19 17.62
N ALA A 578 19.71 18.85 16.33
CA ALA A 578 19.43 17.50 15.83
C ALA A 578 20.37 16.45 16.42
N PHE A 579 21.65 16.79 16.57
CA PHE A 579 22.64 15.92 17.21
C PHE A 579 22.23 15.63 18.66
N GLN A 580 21.89 16.67 19.44
CA GLN A 580 21.43 16.51 20.82
C GLN A 580 20.14 15.69 20.92
N ALA A 581 19.17 15.90 20.01
CA ALA A 581 17.93 15.14 19.97
C ALA A 581 18.14 13.67 19.57
N ALA A 582 19.13 13.38 18.73
CA ALA A 582 19.43 12.03 18.26
C ALA A 582 20.24 11.18 19.24
N LEU A 583 21.03 11.82 20.13
CA LEU A 583 21.89 11.13 21.08
C LEU A 583 21.14 10.08 21.92
N PRO A 584 20.03 10.40 22.63
CA PRO A 584 19.29 9.41 23.41
C PRO A 584 18.78 8.22 22.59
N LEU A 585 18.40 8.46 21.33
CA LEU A 585 17.90 7.43 20.41
C LEU A 585 19.01 6.45 20.02
N LEU A 586 20.20 6.99 19.73
CA LEU A 586 21.37 6.20 19.38
C LEU A 586 21.89 5.43 20.61
N SER A 587 21.97 6.08 21.77
CA SER A 587 22.40 5.47 23.04
C SER A 587 21.56 4.26 23.42
N LYS A 588 20.23 4.34 23.24
CA LYS A 588 19.30 3.22 23.48
C LYS A 588 19.61 1.97 22.65
N GLN A 589 20.26 2.11 21.49
CA GLN A 589 20.71 0.96 20.71
C GLN A 589 21.88 0.24 21.38
N PHE A 590 22.79 0.99 22.01
CA PHE A 590 23.97 0.46 22.71
C PHE A 590 23.65 -0.18 24.07
N ASP A 591 22.47 0.08 24.63
CA ASP A 591 21.97 -0.65 25.80
C ASP A 591 21.63 -2.11 25.47
N ARG A 592 21.32 -2.40 24.20
CA ARG A 592 20.90 -3.74 23.74
C ARG A 592 22.01 -4.53 23.09
N ARG A 593 22.99 -3.85 22.47
CA ARG A 593 24.06 -4.47 21.66
C ARG A 593 25.32 -3.62 21.66
N ALA A 594 26.48 -4.27 21.67
CA ALA A 594 27.77 -3.58 21.65
C ALA A 594 28.15 -3.04 20.25
N VAL A 595 27.56 -3.60 19.19
CA VAL A 595 27.81 -3.23 17.79
C VAL A 595 26.46 -2.95 17.13
N ILE A 596 26.38 -1.85 16.39
CA ILE A 596 25.20 -1.43 15.61
C ILE A 596 25.60 -1.25 14.14
N ASP A 597 24.63 -1.32 13.24
CA ASP A 597 24.87 -1.08 11.82
C ASP A 597 24.83 0.42 11.51
N GLY A 598 25.48 0.85 10.42
CA GLY A 598 25.43 2.23 9.96
C GLY A 598 23.98 2.73 9.74
N ALA A 599 23.07 1.84 9.35
CA ALA A 599 21.65 2.12 9.22
C ALA A 599 21.02 2.62 10.55
N ASP A 600 21.42 2.06 11.69
CA ASP A 600 20.91 2.46 13.01
C ASP A 600 21.32 3.90 13.35
N ALA A 601 22.58 4.26 13.06
CA ALA A 601 23.08 5.63 13.24
C ALA A 601 22.37 6.62 12.31
N ARG A 602 22.12 6.24 11.06
CA ARG A 602 21.36 7.07 10.10
C ARG A 602 19.90 7.27 10.53
N ILE A 603 19.25 6.23 11.05
CA ILE A 603 17.88 6.33 11.58
C ILE A 603 17.83 7.30 12.78
N ALA A 604 18.79 7.20 13.71
CA ALA A 604 18.87 8.11 14.85
C ALA A 604 19.09 9.56 14.40
N ALA A 605 20.03 9.80 13.47
CA ALA A 605 20.27 11.10 12.87
C ALA A 605 19.01 11.68 12.20
N ALA A 606 18.35 10.91 11.34
CA ALA A 606 17.11 11.32 10.67
C ALA A 606 15.98 11.64 11.67
N LYS A 607 15.89 10.91 12.79
CA LYS A 607 14.93 11.21 13.85
C LYS A 607 15.28 12.48 14.63
N GLY A 608 16.55 12.77 14.87
CA GLY A 608 16.97 14.04 15.47
C GLY A 608 16.52 15.26 14.65
N LEU A 609 16.57 15.14 13.31
CA LEU A 609 16.07 16.17 12.39
C LEU A 609 14.55 16.39 12.49
N ILE A 610 13.77 15.47 13.06
CA ILE A 610 12.35 15.71 13.35
C ILE A 610 12.22 16.86 14.36
N ALA A 611 13.06 16.90 15.39
CA ALA A 611 13.02 17.93 16.42
C ALA A 611 13.55 19.28 15.93
N ALA A 612 14.70 19.28 15.27
CA ALA A 612 15.42 20.52 14.90
C ALA A 612 15.10 21.07 13.49
N GLY A 613 14.48 20.23 12.65
CA GLY A 613 14.23 20.51 11.24
C GLY A 613 15.36 20.07 10.31
N ILE A 614 15.00 19.85 9.04
CA ILE A 614 15.89 19.35 7.99
C ILE A 614 16.15 20.39 6.90
N GLY A 615 17.38 20.57 6.44
CA GLY A 615 17.66 21.37 5.25
C GLY A 615 17.63 20.52 3.98
N GLU A 616 18.42 19.45 4.01
CA GLU A 616 18.59 18.51 2.92
C GLU A 616 18.82 17.10 3.47
N ALA A 617 18.64 16.06 2.64
CA ALA A 617 18.84 14.68 3.05
C ALA A 617 20.28 14.39 3.55
N ASN A 618 21.27 15.13 3.03
CA ASN A 618 22.68 15.01 3.42
C ASN A 618 22.96 15.51 4.84
N ASP A 619 22.02 16.20 5.50
CA ASP A 619 22.17 16.54 6.93
C ASP A 619 22.25 15.27 7.80
N VAL A 620 21.71 14.13 7.33
CA VAL A 620 21.93 12.82 7.97
C VAL A 620 23.41 12.44 7.97
N ASP A 621 24.11 12.66 6.85
CA ASP A 621 25.52 12.32 6.73
C ASP A 621 26.36 13.16 7.70
N ALA A 622 26.08 14.47 7.77
CA ALA A 622 26.72 15.39 8.70
C ALA A 622 26.54 14.95 10.18
N LEU A 623 25.33 14.51 10.55
CA LEU A 623 25.06 13.99 11.90
C LEU A 623 25.77 12.67 12.16
N THR A 624 25.81 11.74 11.19
CA THR A 624 26.56 10.50 11.37
C THR A 624 28.06 10.73 11.50
N GLN A 625 28.61 11.71 10.79
CA GLN A 625 29.98 12.18 10.96
C GLN A 625 30.18 12.77 12.35
N ALA A 626 29.25 13.58 12.85
CA ALA A 626 29.32 14.13 14.20
C ALA A 626 29.31 13.03 15.27
N PHE A 627 28.49 11.97 15.14
CA PHE A 627 28.54 10.82 16.07
C PHE A 627 29.90 10.13 16.06
N ARG A 628 30.52 10.03 14.88
CA ARG A 628 31.86 9.43 14.74
C ARG A 628 32.94 10.26 15.43
N GLU A 629 32.88 11.58 15.30
CA GLU A 629 33.91 12.49 15.82
C GLU A 629 33.74 12.77 17.31
N ARG A 630 32.48 12.90 17.78
CA ARG A 630 32.14 13.34 19.14
C ARG A 630 31.73 12.19 20.06
N GLY A 631 31.43 11.02 19.51
CA GLY A 631 30.94 9.87 20.29
C GLY A 631 29.46 9.98 20.67
N VAL A 632 29.07 9.18 21.66
CA VAL A 632 27.72 9.11 22.23
C VAL A 632 27.79 9.10 23.76
N GLN A 633 26.66 9.25 24.43
CA GLN A 633 26.58 9.04 25.88
C GLN A 633 26.02 7.67 26.22
N ARG A 634 26.65 6.94 27.14
CA ARG A 634 26.17 5.64 27.64
C ARG A 634 26.14 5.68 29.16
N GLN A 635 24.95 5.49 29.74
CA GLN A 635 24.74 5.55 31.20
C GLN A 635 25.27 6.85 31.87
N GLY A 636 25.26 7.97 31.13
CA GLY A 636 25.77 9.25 31.62
C GLY A 636 27.26 9.47 31.44
N GLU A 637 27.99 8.53 30.82
CA GLU A 637 29.41 8.67 30.49
C GLU A 637 29.61 8.86 28.98
N ASP A 638 30.58 9.70 28.61
CA ASP A 638 30.96 9.90 27.20
C ASP A 638 31.70 8.67 26.67
N ALA A 639 31.25 8.14 25.54
CA ALA A 639 31.78 6.95 24.89
C ALA A 639 32.16 7.25 23.44
N ALA A 640 33.44 7.02 23.10
CA ALA A 640 33.90 7.12 21.72
C ALA A 640 33.35 5.96 20.87
N LEU A 641 32.97 6.26 19.63
CA LEU A 641 32.53 5.25 18.67
C LEU A 641 33.68 4.82 17.76
N ILE A 642 33.89 3.50 17.66
CA ILE A 642 34.83 2.92 16.68
C ILE A 642 34.05 2.50 15.45
N TRP A 643 34.34 3.15 14.31
CA TRP A 643 33.72 2.83 13.03
C TRP A 643 34.60 1.86 12.24
N GLY A 644 34.07 0.67 11.96
CA GLY A 644 34.72 -0.35 11.14
C GLY A 644 33.91 -0.67 9.88
N ARG A 645 34.57 -1.11 8.81
CA ARG A 645 33.90 -1.74 7.66
C ARG A 645 33.77 -3.24 7.94
N VAL A 646 32.57 -3.77 7.77
CA VAL A 646 32.33 -5.21 7.80
C VAL A 646 32.37 -5.69 6.34
N PRO A 647 33.32 -6.56 5.94
CA PRO A 647 33.35 -7.11 4.60
C PRO A 647 32.00 -7.79 4.27
N GLY A 648 31.40 -7.44 3.13
CA GLY A 648 30.11 -7.98 2.69
C GLY A 648 28.88 -7.16 3.09
N ARG A 649 29.04 -5.99 3.74
CA ARG A 649 27.98 -4.99 3.97
C ARG A 649 28.32 -3.62 3.41
#